data_AF-A0A844BBJ6-F1
#
_entry.id   AF-A0A844BBJ6-F1
#
_cell.length_a   1.000
_cell.length_b   1.000
_cell.length_c   1.000
_cell.angle_alpha   90.00
_cell.angle_beta   90.00
_cell.angle_gamma   90.00
#
_symmetry.space_group_name_H-M   'P 1'
#
loop_
_entity.id
_entity.type
_entity.pdbx_description
1 polymer ?
#
loop_
_entity_poly.entity_id
_entity_poly.type
_entity_poly.pdbx_seq_one_letter_code
_entity_poly.pdbx_strand_id
1 'polypeptide(L)'
;MAVAVSYPGVYIQEVPSGARAIAGVPTSVAGFIGYTARGPVNAPIQLFSYADFERQFGGLHLDSPLGYAVNHFFLNGGASAWVVRVAEGAVAAGIGMRTAAGDLTLTATAASEGAWGNALVLGVDYDTANPDETFNLTVTEFIDRAGRMVPARTEAHRNLSMDPNAATYAPTVLAADSRMIRLTDEGAGGAAAGVARSGPLTDAEIAALDDNSRRLAISIDGGPFIEFDLFGEGGGLATLAALRTALNTIVPTLEPANPGFSGFSCALDGNRLVATSGSTSRQSSVRFRRASIRSAAARLRLGLAQGGREIHGSAPTRPAQSGTAGVQIEDFDDLDFSTDPLNMSVQALGPGGAVLADLTLVLHDSGAVPPIPAPATLAEARARIEAGLRTATNEALSRASVQTIGGAIVARAAGADPSVRLDFGGAGATTLLLGGGAGEFVNVAGYRMGSGPDLAAQVGAVGGDDGSVPDDTAILGSRAAKTGLFALEDVRDLNILNLPEVNDAGVLANAIAYAEERRAMILIDMPGNVTDFEGARAWIGDPANAGLRHQNAAVYFPRVRMPDPLQGNRPRSFANSGLMAGLYARTDAARGVWKAPAGIEARLRGVTALDYALSDPENGVLNPLGLNCLRSFPVFGQVSWGARTMVGADALASEWKYVPVRRIALFIQESLYRGTQFVVFEPNDEPLWAQIRLSVGSFMNQLFRQGAFQGATPQEAYLVRCDSTTTTQADIDLGIVNIVVGFAPLKPAEFVIIQIQQLAGQSQS
;
A
#
# COMPACT_ATOMS: atom_id res chain seq x y z
N MET A 1 6.24 31.89 -40.19
CA MET A 1 6.61 32.16 -41.60
C MET A 1 6.58 33.66 -41.79
N ALA A 2 7.68 34.29 -42.23
CA ALA A 2 7.72 35.73 -42.45
C ALA A 2 6.79 36.12 -43.60
N VAL A 3 6.02 37.20 -43.43
CA VAL A 3 5.11 37.71 -44.48
C VAL A 3 5.96 38.34 -45.59
N ALA A 4 5.96 37.74 -46.78
CA ALA A 4 6.59 38.35 -47.96
C ALA A 4 5.69 39.50 -48.46
N VAL A 5 6.12 40.74 -48.19
CA VAL A 5 5.39 41.95 -48.59
C VAL A 5 5.75 42.35 -50.01
N SER A 6 4.75 42.41 -50.90
CA SER A 6 4.95 42.64 -52.34
C SER A 6 4.34 43.95 -52.87
N TYR A 7 3.69 44.74 -52.01
CA TYR A 7 3.15 46.07 -52.37
C TYR A 7 2.93 46.95 -51.12
N PRO A 8 2.79 48.29 -51.27
CA PRO A 8 2.52 49.16 -50.13
C PRO A 8 1.12 48.90 -49.53
N GLY A 9 1.04 48.53 -48.26
CA GLY A 9 -0.20 48.25 -47.53
C GLY A 9 0.02 47.95 -46.04
N VAL A 10 -1.05 47.82 -45.26
CA VAL A 10 -1.00 47.37 -43.85
C VAL A 10 -1.23 45.86 -43.80
N TYR A 11 -0.28 45.12 -43.26
CA TYR A 11 -0.36 43.66 -43.09
C TYR A 11 -0.64 43.33 -41.62
N ILE A 12 -1.66 42.52 -41.37
CA ILE A 12 -1.98 42.02 -40.03
C ILE A 12 -1.43 40.60 -39.93
N GLN A 13 -0.46 40.40 -39.04
CA GLN A 13 0.04 39.08 -38.64
C GLN A 13 -0.58 38.75 -37.28
N GLU A 14 -1.45 37.74 -37.23
CA GLU A 14 -1.94 37.23 -35.96
C GLU A 14 -0.83 36.45 -35.27
N VAL A 15 -0.32 37.01 -34.18
CA VAL A 15 0.54 36.32 -33.21
C VAL A 15 -0.37 35.49 -32.31
N PRO A 16 -0.29 34.15 -32.29
CA PRO A 16 -1.06 33.36 -31.35
C PRO A 16 -0.69 33.81 -29.93
N SER A 17 -1.66 34.26 -29.13
CA SER A 17 -1.40 34.55 -27.72
C SER A 17 -1.27 33.22 -26.95
N GLY A 18 -0.14 32.55 -27.11
CA GLY A 18 0.21 31.31 -26.44
C GLY A 18 0.64 31.52 -24.98
N ALA A 19 -0.04 32.40 -24.24
CA ALA A 19 0.29 32.68 -22.85
C ALA A 19 0.01 31.44 -21.98
N ARG A 20 1.04 30.62 -21.76
CA ARG A 20 0.96 29.49 -20.82
C ARG A 20 1.05 30.05 -19.41
N ALA A 21 -0.03 29.95 -18.66
CA ALA A 21 -0.09 30.44 -17.28
C ALA A 21 0.79 29.58 -16.37
N ILE A 22 1.64 30.22 -15.56
CA ILE A 22 2.39 29.55 -14.49
C ILE A 22 1.51 29.50 -13.26
N ALA A 23 1.30 28.30 -12.72
CA ALA A 23 0.63 28.10 -11.44
C ALA A 23 1.65 28.07 -10.30
N GLY A 24 1.27 28.62 -9.14
CA GLY A 24 2.07 28.49 -7.93
C GLY A 24 2.09 27.05 -7.43
N VAL A 25 3.27 26.61 -6.95
CA VAL A 25 3.42 25.29 -6.31
C VAL A 25 2.91 25.28 -4.87
N PRO A 26 2.68 24.11 -4.25
CA PRO A 26 2.42 24.03 -2.82
C PRO A 26 3.54 24.71 -2.00
N THR A 27 3.20 25.33 -0.86
CA THR A 27 4.16 26.08 -0.02
C THR A 27 4.48 25.41 1.32
N SER A 28 3.72 24.39 1.70
CA SER A 28 3.72 23.83 3.05
C SER A 28 3.60 22.31 3.12
N VAL A 29 4.07 21.59 2.10
CA VAL A 29 4.20 20.13 2.14
C VAL A 29 5.44 19.78 2.96
N ALA A 30 5.24 19.07 4.07
CA ALA A 30 6.31 18.76 5.02
C ALA A 30 6.81 17.32 4.87
N GLY A 31 8.12 17.12 4.77
CA GLY A 31 8.78 15.82 4.88
C GLY A 31 9.19 15.55 6.32
N PHE A 32 8.96 14.33 6.78
CA PHE A 32 9.40 13.84 8.08
C PHE A 32 10.13 12.51 7.93
N ILE A 33 11.26 12.38 8.61
CA ILE A 33 12.09 11.19 8.55
C ILE A 33 12.40 10.75 9.98
N GLY A 34 12.25 9.46 10.27
CA GLY A 34 12.53 8.91 11.59
C GLY A 34 11.93 7.53 11.81
N TYR A 35 12.01 7.05 13.05
CA TYR A 35 11.52 5.74 13.44
C TYR A 35 10.01 5.67 13.59
N THR A 36 9.38 4.57 13.19
CA THR A 36 8.00 4.18 13.55
C THR A 36 7.96 2.67 13.78
N ALA A 37 6.99 2.18 14.56
CA ALA A 37 6.88 0.75 14.88
C ALA A 37 6.44 -0.11 13.67
N ARG A 38 5.64 0.45 12.75
CA ARG A 38 5.23 -0.24 11.53
C ARG A 38 5.26 0.70 10.33
N GLY A 39 5.00 0.15 9.14
CA GLY A 39 4.98 0.87 7.86
C GLY A 39 6.20 0.54 7.00
N PRO A 40 6.17 0.81 5.68
CA PRO A 40 7.26 0.41 4.80
C PRO A 40 8.54 1.20 5.12
N VAL A 41 9.67 0.49 5.26
CA VAL A 41 10.97 1.11 5.56
C VAL A 41 11.55 1.76 4.28
N ASN A 42 12.13 2.96 4.42
CA ASN A 42 12.73 3.74 3.32
C ASN A 42 11.78 4.07 2.15
N ALA A 43 10.47 3.99 2.36
CA ALA A 43 9.47 4.35 1.35
C ALA A 43 8.71 5.62 1.79
N PRO A 44 8.69 6.68 0.96
CA PRO A 44 7.94 7.90 1.28
C PRO A 44 6.44 7.66 1.10
N ILE A 45 5.65 7.88 2.16
CA ILE A 45 4.20 7.79 2.13
C ILE A 45 3.58 9.17 2.35
N GLN A 46 2.70 9.59 1.44
CA GLN A 46 1.96 10.83 1.57
C GLN A 46 0.76 10.65 2.50
N LEU A 47 0.62 11.58 3.45
CA LEU A 47 -0.43 11.60 4.44
C LEU A 47 -1.15 12.96 4.39
N PHE A 48 -2.46 12.94 4.62
CA PHE A 48 -3.30 14.14 4.65
C PHE A 48 -3.92 14.40 6.02
N SER A 49 -3.75 13.47 6.95
CA SER A 49 -4.22 13.57 8.32
C SER A 49 -3.38 12.73 9.28
N TYR A 50 -3.50 13.00 10.59
CA TYR A 50 -2.89 12.15 11.60
C TYR A 50 -3.51 10.74 11.66
N ALA A 51 -4.81 10.60 11.31
CA ALA A 51 -5.45 9.29 11.23
C ALA A 51 -4.85 8.42 10.09
N ASP A 52 -4.34 9.03 9.03
CA ASP A 52 -3.59 8.30 8.00
C ASP A 52 -2.24 7.81 8.54
N PHE A 53 -1.56 8.63 9.36
CA PHE A 53 -0.33 8.24 10.04
C PHE A 53 -0.56 7.04 10.96
N GLU A 54 -1.61 7.05 11.78
CA GLU A 54 -1.96 5.92 12.65
C GLU A 54 -2.21 4.64 11.85
N ARG A 55 -2.94 4.76 10.74
CA ARG A 55 -3.29 3.61 9.88
C ARG A 55 -2.06 2.99 9.22
N GLN A 56 -1.10 3.80 8.78
CA GLN A 56 0.08 3.34 8.05
C GLN A 56 1.23 2.95 8.98
N PHE A 57 1.52 3.79 9.97
CA PHE A 57 2.74 3.73 10.78
C PHE A 57 2.52 3.35 12.25
N GLY A 58 1.27 3.16 12.68
CA GLY A 58 0.95 2.64 14.03
C GLY A 58 0.73 3.69 15.11
N GLY A 59 0.86 4.99 14.78
CA GLY A 59 0.55 6.09 15.69
C GLY A 59 1.70 6.45 16.64
N LEU A 60 1.36 6.91 17.85
CA LEU A 60 2.37 7.33 18.82
C LEU A 60 3.16 6.13 19.36
N HIS A 61 4.46 6.32 19.53
CA HIS A 61 5.35 5.37 20.18
C HIS A 61 6.36 6.14 21.03
N LEU A 62 6.67 5.67 22.24
CA LEU A 62 7.51 6.41 23.19
C LEU A 62 8.92 6.66 22.65
N ASP A 63 9.48 5.66 21.95
CA ASP A 63 10.80 5.75 21.30
C ASP A 63 10.75 6.36 19.89
N SER A 64 9.61 6.92 19.47
CA SER A 64 9.45 7.58 18.17
C SER A 64 9.08 9.06 18.34
N PRO A 65 10.07 9.97 18.29
CA PRO A 65 9.80 11.41 18.22
C PRO A 65 9.00 11.80 16.97
N LEU A 66 9.14 11.02 15.89
CA LEU A 66 8.47 11.21 14.61
C LEU A 66 6.94 11.23 14.74
N GLY A 67 6.35 10.28 15.47
CA GLY A 67 4.89 10.21 15.63
C GLY A 67 4.31 11.46 16.31
N TYR A 68 5.00 11.97 17.32
CA TYR A 68 4.62 13.22 17.99
C TYR A 68 4.79 14.44 17.09
N ALA A 69 5.89 14.53 16.33
CA ALA A 69 6.12 15.64 15.40
C ALA A 69 5.03 15.71 14.31
N VAL A 70 4.65 14.57 13.73
CA VAL A 70 3.57 14.47 12.73
C VAL A 70 2.22 14.83 13.36
N ASN A 71 1.94 14.39 14.59
CA ASN A 71 0.74 14.80 15.33
C ASN A 71 0.67 16.32 15.49
N HIS A 72 1.77 16.93 15.98
CA HIS A 72 1.84 18.36 16.23
C HIS A 72 1.72 19.19 14.93
N PHE A 73 2.23 18.67 13.82
CA PHE A 73 2.09 19.27 12.49
C PHE A 73 0.63 19.41 12.07
N PHE A 74 -0.12 18.30 12.07
CA PHE A 74 -1.54 18.33 11.70
C PHE A 74 -2.36 19.16 12.70
N LEU A 75 -2.07 19.07 14.01
CA LEU A 75 -2.74 19.89 15.03
C LEU A 75 -2.55 21.39 14.81
N ASN A 76 -1.38 21.80 14.29
CA ASN A 76 -1.07 23.20 14.04
C ASN A 76 -1.49 23.70 12.65
N GLY A 77 -2.18 22.89 11.85
CA GLY A 77 -2.75 23.31 10.56
C GLY A 77 -1.96 22.87 9.34
N GLY A 78 -1.06 21.90 9.50
CA GLY A 78 -0.51 21.14 8.39
C GLY A 78 -1.58 20.38 7.61
N ALA A 79 -1.45 20.31 6.29
CA ALA A 79 -2.44 19.68 5.40
C ALA A 79 -1.90 18.46 4.62
N SER A 80 -0.60 18.43 4.32
CA SER A 80 0.03 17.32 3.61
C SER A 80 1.43 17.09 4.14
N ALA A 81 1.75 15.83 4.42
CA ALA A 81 3.05 15.41 4.88
C ALA A 81 3.54 14.18 4.11
N TRP A 82 4.83 14.11 3.81
CA TRP A 82 5.52 12.89 3.42
C TRP A 82 6.24 12.34 4.64
N VAL A 83 6.03 11.06 4.94
CA VAL A 83 6.70 10.39 6.05
C VAL A 83 7.53 9.25 5.50
N VAL A 84 8.79 9.21 5.92
CA VAL A 84 9.71 8.10 5.66
C VAL A 84 10.02 7.44 7.00
N ARG A 85 9.64 6.17 7.11
CA ARG A 85 10.09 5.32 8.21
C ARG A 85 11.54 4.89 7.94
N VAL A 86 12.39 5.05 8.94
CA VAL A 86 13.74 4.49 8.97
C VAL A 86 13.83 3.63 10.23
N ALA A 87 14.20 2.36 10.05
CA ALA A 87 14.37 1.40 11.13
C ALA A 87 15.47 0.42 10.76
N GLU A 88 16.25 -0.02 11.73
CA GLU A 88 17.29 -1.03 11.53
C GLU A 88 16.78 -2.41 11.91
N GLY A 89 17.07 -3.42 11.08
CA GLY A 89 16.67 -4.80 11.35
C GLY A 89 15.16 -5.05 11.35
N ALA A 90 14.35 -4.13 10.82
CA ALA A 90 12.91 -4.35 10.69
C ALA A 90 12.63 -5.47 9.68
N VAL A 91 11.71 -6.38 10.01
CA VAL A 91 11.39 -7.55 9.20
C VAL A 91 9.88 -7.65 8.99
N ALA A 92 9.45 -7.95 7.77
CA ALA A 92 8.07 -8.26 7.46
C ALA A 92 7.75 -9.70 7.87
N ALA A 93 6.65 -9.89 8.60
CA ALA A 93 6.21 -11.23 8.94
C ALA A 93 5.89 -12.02 7.66
N GLY A 94 6.19 -13.31 7.64
CA GLY A 94 5.93 -14.16 6.49
C GLY A 94 5.54 -15.59 6.84
N ILE A 95 4.96 -16.29 5.87
CA ILE A 95 4.66 -17.72 5.93
C ILE A 95 4.64 -18.30 4.50
N GLY A 96 5.31 -19.44 4.32
CA GLY A 96 5.18 -20.25 3.10
C GLY A 96 3.94 -21.14 3.16
N MET A 97 3.21 -21.20 2.06
CA MET A 97 2.00 -22.00 1.86
C MET A 97 2.27 -23.05 0.79
N ARG A 98 2.07 -24.31 1.14
CA ARG A 98 2.27 -25.48 0.29
C ARG A 98 0.97 -25.93 -0.35
N THR A 99 1.09 -26.63 -1.46
CA THR A 99 -0.01 -27.36 -2.11
C THR A 99 -0.45 -28.55 -1.24
N ALA A 100 -1.57 -29.17 -1.60
CA ALA A 100 -1.98 -30.43 -0.96
C ALA A 100 -0.96 -31.56 -1.16
N ALA A 101 -0.10 -31.48 -2.19
CA ALA A 101 0.98 -32.43 -2.44
C ALA A 101 2.25 -32.14 -1.59
N GLY A 102 2.30 -30.99 -0.90
CA GLY A 102 3.43 -30.59 -0.05
C GLY A 102 4.46 -29.68 -0.73
N ASP A 103 4.27 -29.31 -1.99
CA ASP A 103 5.16 -28.38 -2.71
C ASP A 103 4.92 -26.94 -2.27
N LEU A 104 5.97 -26.17 -2.00
CA LEU A 104 5.83 -24.74 -1.68
C LEU A 104 5.33 -23.98 -2.91
N THR A 105 4.15 -23.36 -2.81
CA THR A 105 3.56 -22.63 -3.94
C THR A 105 3.51 -21.13 -3.76
N LEU A 106 3.19 -20.64 -2.57
CA LEU A 106 3.02 -19.22 -2.33
C LEU A 106 3.72 -18.85 -1.04
N THR A 107 4.51 -17.80 -1.04
CA THR A 107 4.97 -17.16 0.19
C THR A 107 4.13 -15.91 0.42
N ALA A 108 3.42 -15.87 1.54
CA ALA A 108 2.75 -14.65 1.98
C ALA A 108 3.70 -13.84 2.87
N THR A 109 3.83 -12.56 2.58
CA THR A 109 4.59 -11.59 3.39
C THR A 109 3.68 -10.43 3.81
N ALA A 110 3.89 -9.87 4.99
CA ALA A 110 3.13 -8.70 5.43
C ALA A 110 3.42 -7.52 4.49
N ALA A 111 2.42 -6.64 4.29
CA ALA A 111 2.54 -5.51 3.38
C ALA A 111 3.64 -4.50 3.77
N SER A 112 4.11 -4.55 5.02
CA SER A 112 5.27 -3.81 5.49
C SER A 112 5.93 -4.51 6.67
N GLU A 113 7.18 -4.15 6.94
CA GLU A 113 7.93 -4.59 8.10
C GLU A 113 7.23 -4.24 9.43
N GLY A 114 7.41 -5.08 10.44
CA GLY A 114 6.87 -4.89 11.79
C GLY A 114 6.21 -6.13 12.38
N ALA A 115 6.22 -6.20 13.71
CA ALA A 115 5.61 -7.23 14.54
C ALA A 115 4.08 -7.30 14.38
N TRP A 116 3.44 -6.24 13.89
CA TRP A 116 2.01 -6.22 13.55
C TRP A 116 1.63 -7.37 12.59
N GLY A 117 2.54 -7.77 11.69
CA GLY A 117 2.30 -8.86 10.74
C GLY A 117 2.11 -10.22 11.42
N ASN A 118 2.64 -10.41 12.65
CA ASN A 118 2.49 -11.67 13.42
C ASN A 118 1.07 -11.90 13.92
N ALA A 119 0.22 -10.88 13.85
CA ALA A 119 -1.20 -10.93 14.19
C ALA A 119 -2.10 -11.36 13.01
N LEU A 120 -1.51 -11.56 11.82
CA LEU A 120 -2.24 -11.94 10.62
C LEU A 120 -2.43 -13.47 10.55
N VAL A 121 -3.67 -13.87 10.25
CA VAL A 121 -4.05 -15.25 9.97
C VAL A 121 -4.71 -15.32 8.61
N LEU A 122 -4.22 -16.21 7.75
CA LEU A 122 -4.77 -16.44 6.42
C LEU A 122 -5.64 -17.70 6.43
N GLY A 123 -6.79 -17.63 5.77
CA GLY A 123 -7.67 -18.76 5.53
C GLY A 123 -7.79 -18.98 4.03
N VAL A 124 -7.55 -20.22 3.61
CA VAL A 124 -7.77 -20.68 2.23
C VAL A 124 -9.01 -21.56 2.22
N ASP A 125 -9.93 -21.30 1.31
CA ASP A 125 -11.10 -22.15 1.05
C ASP A 125 -11.34 -22.28 -0.45
N TYR A 126 -11.89 -23.43 -0.86
CA TYR A 126 -12.19 -23.70 -2.26
C TYR A 126 -13.68 -23.48 -2.61
N ASP A 127 -14.44 -22.83 -1.72
CA ASP A 127 -15.87 -22.53 -1.93
C ASP A 127 -16.04 -21.41 -2.95
N THR A 128 -15.86 -21.78 -4.21
CA THR A 128 -15.79 -20.87 -5.36
C THR A 128 -16.77 -21.30 -6.44
N ALA A 129 -16.89 -20.50 -7.50
CA ALA A 129 -17.70 -20.89 -8.65
C ALA A 129 -17.16 -22.16 -9.35
N ASN A 130 -15.85 -22.44 -9.23
CA ASN A 130 -15.22 -23.68 -9.70
C ASN A 130 -14.25 -24.21 -8.62
N PRO A 131 -14.73 -25.03 -7.67
CA PRO A 131 -13.92 -25.55 -6.55
C PRO A 131 -12.72 -26.39 -6.97
N ASP A 132 -12.70 -26.91 -8.19
CA ASP A 132 -11.61 -27.74 -8.70
C ASP A 132 -10.45 -26.90 -9.27
N GLU A 133 -10.65 -25.59 -9.48
CA GLU A 133 -9.71 -24.72 -10.18
C GLU A 133 -9.33 -23.47 -9.38
N THR A 134 -10.28 -22.85 -8.68
CA THR A 134 -10.09 -21.56 -8.01
C THR A 134 -10.15 -21.68 -6.50
N PHE A 135 -9.67 -20.67 -5.80
CA PHE A 135 -9.73 -20.60 -4.33
C PHE A 135 -10.05 -19.19 -3.85
N ASN A 136 -10.49 -19.06 -2.61
CA ASN A 136 -10.61 -17.79 -1.91
C ASN A 136 -9.48 -17.67 -0.89
N LEU A 137 -9.06 -16.44 -0.62
CA LEU A 137 -8.09 -16.10 0.41
C LEU A 137 -8.67 -15.04 1.32
N THR A 138 -8.83 -15.37 2.60
CA THR A 138 -9.25 -14.44 3.64
C THR A 138 -8.05 -14.12 4.52
N VAL A 139 -7.76 -12.85 4.74
CA VAL A 139 -6.69 -12.38 5.62
C VAL A 139 -7.34 -11.65 6.78
N THR A 140 -7.08 -12.07 8.02
CA THR A 140 -7.64 -11.44 9.22
C THR A 140 -6.54 -11.03 10.18
N GLU A 141 -6.55 -9.78 10.60
CA GLU A 141 -5.73 -9.28 11.70
C GLU A 141 -6.49 -9.48 13.02
N PHE A 142 -5.85 -10.18 13.96
CA PHE A 142 -6.39 -10.37 15.30
C PHE A 142 -5.68 -9.48 16.31
N ILE A 143 -6.44 -8.75 17.11
CA ILE A 143 -5.91 -7.96 18.21
C ILE A 143 -6.41 -8.52 19.54
N ASP A 144 -5.56 -8.47 20.56
CA ASP A 144 -5.98 -8.80 21.91
C ASP A 144 -6.85 -7.67 22.47
N ARG A 145 -8.08 -8.02 22.89
CA ARG A 145 -8.93 -7.17 23.73
C ARG A 145 -9.28 -7.93 25.00
N ALA A 146 -8.61 -7.56 26.10
CA ALA A 146 -8.82 -8.13 27.44
C ALA A 146 -8.56 -9.64 27.54
N GLY A 147 -7.47 -10.12 26.93
CA GLY A 147 -7.05 -11.52 26.92
C GLY A 147 -7.77 -12.38 25.88
N ARG A 148 -8.53 -11.76 24.97
CA ARG A 148 -9.27 -12.43 23.89
C ARG A 148 -8.87 -11.84 22.55
N MET A 149 -8.36 -12.71 21.68
CA MET A 149 -8.10 -12.37 20.29
C MET A 149 -9.43 -12.12 19.55
N VAL A 150 -9.61 -10.91 19.06
CA VAL A 150 -10.78 -10.51 18.27
C VAL A 150 -10.34 -10.01 16.91
N PRO A 151 -11.09 -10.29 15.84
CA PRO A 151 -10.78 -9.77 14.51
C PRO A 151 -10.90 -8.25 14.51
N ALA A 152 -9.83 -7.56 14.10
CA ALA A 152 -9.79 -6.11 13.94
C ALA A 152 -10.12 -5.70 12.50
N ARG A 153 -9.43 -6.31 11.54
CA ARG A 153 -9.54 -6.04 10.10
C ARG A 153 -9.55 -7.36 9.35
N THR A 154 -10.40 -7.46 8.33
CA THR A 154 -10.48 -8.62 7.46
C THR A 154 -10.54 -8.18 6.00
N GLU A 155 -9.71 -8.80 5.16
CA GLU A 155 -9.74 -8.70 3.70
C GLU A 155 -10.13 -10.07 3.14
N ALA A 156 -11.03 -10.12 2.16
CA ALA A 156 -11.44 -11.35 1.52
C ALA A 156 -11.32 -11.20 0.00
N HIS A 157 -10.52 -12.07 -0.61
CA HIS A 157 -10.26 -12.11 -2.04
C HIS A 157 -10.86 -13.41 -2.59
N ARG A 158 -11.71 -13.30 -3.60
CA ARG A 158 -12.52 -14.43 -4.09
C ARG A 158 -12.15 -14.88 -5.50
N ASN A 159 -12.33 -16.16 -5.78
CA ASN A 159 -12.10 -16.80 -7.09
C ASN A 159 -10.69 -16.52 -7.66
N LEU A 160 -9.68 -16.57 -6.79
CA LEU A 160 -8.28 -16.46 -7.15
C LEU A 160 -7.83 -17.70 -7.94
N SER A 161 -6.92 -17.47 -8.88
CA SER A 161 -6.31 -18.50 -9.72
C SER A 161 -4.79 -18.53 -9.55
N MET A 162 -4.18 -19.68 -9.79
CA MET A 162 -2.72 -19.85 -9.90
C MET A 162 -2.23 -19.89 -11.34
N ASP A 163 -3.10 -19.60 -12.32
CA ASP A 163 -2.71 -19.38 -13.72
C ASP A 163 -2.17 -17.95 -13.89
N PRO A 164 -0.88 -17.76 -14.27
CA PRO A 164 -0.29 -16.43 -14.48
C PRO A 164 -0.97 -15.59 -15.58
N ASN A 165 -1.71 -16.21 -16.51
CA ASN A 165 -2.43 -15.50 -17.57
C ASN A 165 -3.85 -15.10 -17.15
N ALA A 166 -4.35 -15.61 -16.03
CA ALA A 166 -5.68 -15.27 -15.55
C ALA A 166 -5.69 -13.85 -14.96
N ALA A 167 -6.74 -13.07 -15.26
CA ALA A 167 -6.94 -11.78 -14.61
C ALA A 167 -7.12 -11.90 -13.08
N THR A 168 -7.48 -13.09 -12.59
CA THR A 168 -7.62 -13.42 -11.17
C THR A 168 -6.36 -14.07 -10.56
N TYR A 169 -5.21 -13.95 -11.22
CA TYR A 169 -3.95 -14.50 -10.73
C TYR A 169 -3.59 -13.96 -9.34
N ALA A 170 -3.45 -14.84 -8.35
CA ALA A 170 -3.44 -14.47 -6.94
C ALA A 170 -2.35 -13.43 -6.58
N PRO A 171 -1.07 -13.57 -7.00
CA PRO A 171 -0.05 -12.56 -6.74
C PRO A 171 -0.37 -11.18 -7.33
N THR A 172 -0.89 -11.11 -8.55
CA THR A 172 -1.24 -9.85 -9.20
C THR A 172 -2.43 -9.17 -8.54
N VAL A 173 -3.49 -9.93 -8.23
CA VAL A 173 -4.68 -9.40 -7.55
C VAL A 173 -4.29 -8.85 -6.17
N LEU A 174 -3.52 -9.60 -5.37
CA LEU A 174 -3.17 -9.15 -4.03
C LEU A 174 -2.14 -8.03 -4.02
N ALA A 175 -1.26 -7.94 -5.02
CA ALA A 175 -0.37 -6.79 -5.18
C ALA A 175 -1.15 -5.48 -5.41
N ALA A 176 -2.31 -5.54 -6.09
CA ALA A 176 -3.16 -4.39 -6.35
C ALA A 176 -4.14 -4.08 -5.22
N ASP A 177 -4.78 -5.11 -4.65
CA ASP A 177 -5.97 -4.94 -3.79
C ASP A 177 -5.69 -5.10 -2.29
N SER A 178 -4.69 -5.89 -1.89
CA SER A 178 -4.46 -6.18 -0.46
C SER A 178 -3.66 -5.06 0.22
N ARG A 179 -4.13 -4.62 1.40
CA ARG A 179 -3.39 -3.69 2.26
C ARG A 179 -2.63 -4.41 3.36
N MET A 180 -2.88 -5.70 3.57
CA MET A 180 -2.30 -6.46 4.68
C MET A 180 -1.16 -7.38 4.26
N ILE A 181 -1.19 -7.97 3.06
CA ILE A 181 -0.15 -8.91 2.62
C ILE A 181 0.28 -8.71 1.16
N ARG A 182 1.40 -9.32 0.79
CA ARG A 182 1.84 -9.58 -0.58
C ARG A 182 2.02 -11.08 -0.74
N LEU A 183 1.85 -11.56 -1.96
CA LEU A 183 2.09 -12.96 -2.31
C LEU A 183 3.21 -13.04 -3.34
N THR A 184 4.16 -13.94 -3.09
CA THR A 184 5.17 -14.37 -4.06
C THR A 184 4.83 -15.79 -4.50
N ASP A 185 4.77 -16.02 -5.81
CA ASP A 185 4.68 -17.39 -6.36
C ASP A 185 6.09 -18.00 -6.37
N GLU A 186 6.22 -19.10 -5.65
CA GLU A 186 7.48 -19.85 -5.49
C GLU A 186 7.72 -20.82 -6.64
N GLY A 187 6.84 -20.81 -7.64
CA GLY A 187 7.02 -21.60 -8.85
C GLY A 187 6.79 -23.09 -8.63
N ALA A 188 5.97 -23.49 -7.66
CA ALA A 188 5.54 -24.89 -7.45
C ALA A 188 5.31 -25.60 -8.79
N GLY A 189 6.13 -26.61 -9.08
CA GLY A 189 5.99 -27.43 -10.27
C GLY A 189 4.64 -28.13 -10.24
N GLY A 190 3.77 -27.79 -11.18
CA GLY A 190 2.43 -28.38 -11.28
C GLY A 190 2.00 -28.28 -12.71
N ALA A 191 2.71 -29.04 -13.53
CA ALA A 191 2.47 -29.15 -14.95
C ALA A 191 1.46 -30.29 -15.18
N ALA A 192 0.21 -30.11 -14.76
CA ALA A 192 -0.86 -31.06 -15.07
C ALA A 192 -1.49 -30.70 -16.41
N ALA A 193 -1.93 -31.71 -17.17
CA ALA A 193 -2.76 -31.44 -18.32
C ALA A 193 -4.14 -30.92 -17.85
N GLY A 194 -4.64 -29.89 -18.51
CA GLY A 194 -5.99 -29.40 -18.31
C GLY A 194 -7.00 -30.46 -18.74
N VAL A 195 -8.05 -30.63 -17.96
CA VAL A 195 -9.07 -31.65 -18.14
C VAL A 195 -10.46 -31.04 -18.14
N ALA A 196 -11.31 -31.44 -19.08
CA ALA A 196 -12.75 -31.24 -19.03
C ALA A 196 -13.46 -32.59 -18.89
N ARG A 197 -14.34 -32.71 -17.90
CA ARG A 197 -15.15 -33.90 -17.64
C ARG A 197 -16.61 -33.62 -17.92
N SER A 198 -17.31 -34.56 -18.55
CA SER A 198 -18.77 -34.48 -18.70
C SER A 198 -19.50 -34.91 -17.43
N GLY A 199 -20.79 -34.55 -17.35
CA GLY A 199 -21.74 -35.31 -16.52
C GLY A 199 -21.85 -36.79 -16.95
N PRO A 200 -22.54 -37.64 -16.18
CA PRO A 200 -22.79 -39.02 -16.60
C PRO A 200 -23.66 -39.03 -17.86
N LEU A 201 -23.33 -39.89 -18.82
CA LEU A 201 -23.95 -39.99 -20.13
C LEU A 201 -24.34 -41.44 -20.44
N THR A 202 -25.42 -41.62 -21.18
CA THR A 202 -25.89 -42.93 -21.65
C THR A 202 -25.81 -43.03 -23.17
N ASP A 203 -25.66 -44.25 -23.71
CA ASP A 203 -25.67 -44.47 -25.16
C ASP A 203 -26.96 -43.97 -25.82
N ALA A 204 -28.09 -44.03 -25.11
CA ALA A 204 -29.37 -43.49 -25.58
C ALA A 204 -29.34 -41.96 -25.78
N GLU A 205 -28.67 -41.24 -24.88
CA GLU A 205 -28.50 -39.77 -25.02
C GLU A 205 -27.59 -39.43 -26.21
N ILE A 206 -26.59 -40.27 -26.50
CA ILE A 206 -25.71 -40.09 -27.66
C ILE A 206 -26.45 -40.39 -28.96
N ALA A 207 -27.22 -41.48 -29.00
CA ALA A 207 -28.05 -41.87 -30.15
C ALA A 207 -29.15 -40.84 -30.48
N ALA A 208 -29.53 -40.02 -29.50
CA ALA A 208 -30.51 -38.95 -29.68
C ALA A 208 -29.92 -37.67 -30.28
N LEU A 209 -28.58 -37.56 -30.46
CA LEU A 209 -27.97 -36.42 -31.16
C LEU A 209 -28.39 -36.43 -32.63
N ASP A 210 -28.81 -35.26 -33.10
CA ASP A 210 -29.38 -35.06 -34.44
C ASP A 210 -28.76 -33.82 -35.11
N ASP A 211 -29.26 -33.46 -36.29
CA ASP A 211 -28.81 -32.27 -37.02
C ASP A 211 -28.98 -30.96 -36.24
N ASN A 212 -29.88 -30.91 -35.25
CA ASN A 212 -30.08 -29.75 -34.38
C ASN A 212 -29.16 -29.76 -33.13
N SER A 213 -28.37 -30.82 -32.95
CA SER A 213 -27.50 -31.03 -31.78
C SER A 213 -26.18 -31.72 -32.16
N ARG A 214 -25.48 -31.19 -33.18
CA ARG A 214 -24.23 -31.77 -33.71
C ARG A 214 -22.96 -30.93 -33.54
N ARG A 215 -23.04 -29.70 -33.00
CA ARG A 215 -21.88 -28.78 -32.88
C ARG A 215 -21.41 -28.57 -31.45
N LEU A 216 -20.10 -28.40 -31.27
CA LEU A 216 -19.48 -27.98 -30.00
C LEU A 216 -18.52 -26.81 -30.23
N ALA A 217 -18.28 -26.03 -29.17
CA ALA A 217 -17.21 -25.05 -29.13
C ALA A 217 -16.17 -25.47 -28.09
N ILE A 218 -14.89 -25.53 -28.47
CA ILE A 218 -13.78 -25.88 -27.58
C ILE A 218 -12.74 -24.76 -27.55
N SER A 219 -12.18 -24.52 -26.38
CA SER A 219 -10.99 -23.70 -26.16
C SER A 219 -9.96 -24.57 -25.45
N ILE A 220 -8.73 -24.60 -25.94
CA ILE A 220 -7.60 -25.28 -25.28
C ILE A 220 -6.52 -24.24 -24.95
N ASP A 221 -5.94 -24.34 -23.76
CA ASP A 221 -4.81 -23.56 -23.27
C ASP A 221 -5.00 -22.03 -23.36
N GLY A 222 -6.24 -21.57 -23.11
CA GLY A 222 -6.59 -20.15 -23.14
C GLY A 222 -6.76 -19.54 -24.54
N GLY A 223 -6.78 -20.36 -25.60
CA GLY A 223 -7.07 -19.92 -26.97
C GLY A 223 -8.51 -19.45 -27.21
N PRO A 224 -8.84 -18.96 -28.41
CA PRO A 224 -10.22 -18.64 -28.77
C PRO A 224 -11.08 -19.91 -28.81
N PHE A 225 -12.40 -19.75 -28.63
CA PHE A 225 -13.33 -20.86 -28.82
C PHE A 225 -13.48 -21.17 -30.32
N ILE A 226 -13.20 -22.42 -30.70
CA ILE A 226 -13.33 -22.94 -32.06
C ILE A 226 -14.56 -23.84 -32.12
N GLU A 227 -15.46 -23.56 -33.05
CA GLU A 227 -16.66 -24.38 -33.28
C GLU A 227 -16.39 -25.49 -34.30
N PHE A 228 -16.85 -26.70 -34.01
CA PHE A 228 -16.70 -27.85 -34.89
C PHE A 228 -17.94 -28.78 -34.84
N ASP A 229 -18.09 -29.58 -35.89
CA ASP A 229 -19.18 -30.55 -36.03
C ASP A 229 -18.70 -31.92 -35.55
N LEU A 230 -19.48 -32.59 -34.70
CA LEU A 230 -19.21 -33.94 -34.22
C LEU A 230 -19.43 -35.00 -35.31
N PHE A 231 -20.34 -34.73 -36.24
CA PHE A 231 -20.69 -35.56 -37.39
C PHE A 231 -21.32 -34.69 -38.50
N GLY A 232 -21.28 -35.17 -39.74
CA GLY A 232 -21.83 -34.46 -40.90
C GLY A 232 -23.37 -34.41 -40.91
N GLU A 233 -23.93 -33.57 -41.78
CA GLU A 233 -25.39 -33.41 -41.94
C GLU A 233 -26.08 -34.71 -42.35
N GLY A 234 -27.19 -35.05 -41.69
CA GLY A 234 -27.88 -36.34 -41.84
C GLY A 234 -27.15 -37.53 -41.20
N GLY A 235 -26.04 -37.29 -40.49
CA GLY A 235 -25.30 -38.28 -39.70
C GLY A 235 -25.78 -38.39 -38.25
N GLY A 236 -25.09 -39.22 -37.47
CA GLY A 236 -25.33 -39.39 -36.04
C GLY A 236 -24.27 -40.26 -35.37
N LEU A 237 -24.31 -40.34 -34.04
CA LEU A 237 -23.42 -41.17 -33.23
C LEU A 237 -24.24 -42.20 -32.45
N ALA A 238 -23.87 -43.48 -32.51
CA ALA A 238 -24.68 -44.54 -31.90
C ALA A 238 -24.31 -44.81 -30.42
N THR A 239 -23.08 -44.53 -30.00
CA THR A 239 -22.57 -44.89 -28.68
C THR A 239 -21.61 -43.84 -28.13
N LEU A 240 -21.42 -43.84 -26.81
CA LEU A 240 -20.45 -43.00 -26.12
C LEU A 240 -19.01 -43.25 -26.61
N ALA A 241 -18.69 -44.50 -26.98
CA ALA A 241 -17.42 -44.86 -27.60
C ALA A 241 -17.25 -44.20 -29.00
N ALA A 242 -18.32 -44.10 -29.79
CA ALA A 242 -18.29 -43.41 -31.07
C ALA A 242 -18.04 -41.90 -30.90
N LEU A 243 -18.68 -41.28 -29.90
CA LEU A 243 -18.44 -39.87 -29.56
C LEU A 243 -16.99 -39.61 -29.13
N ARG A 244 -16.43 -40.47 -28.26
CA ARG A 244 -15.00 -40.40 -27.88
C ARG A 244 -14.09 -40.44 -29.11
N THR A 245 -14.34 -41.38 -30.03
CA THR A 245 -13.55 -41.52 -31.26
C THR A 245 -13.67 -40.28 -32.16
N ALA A 246 -14.87 -39.71 -32.29
CA ALA A 246 -15.10 -38.48 -33.05
C ALA A 246 -14.27 -37.32 -32.47
N LEU A 247 -14.31 -37.11 -31.15
CA LEU A 247 -13.55 -36.05 -30.48
C LEU A 247 -12.03 -36.22 -30.68
N ASN A 248 -11.51 -37.44 -30.51
CA ASN A 248 -10.09 -37.73 -30.74
C ASN A 248 -9.64 -37.56 -32.20
N THR A 249 -10.57 -37.62 -33.15
CA THR A 249 -10.26 -37.43 -34.58
C THR A 249 -10.32 -35.96 -34.97
N ILE A 250 -11.35 -35.24 -34.50
CA ILE A 250 -11.63 -33.87 -34.95
C ILE A 250 -10.77 -32.84 -34.22
N VAL A 251 -10.72 -32.89 -32.88
CA VAL A 251 -10.11 -31.83 -32.07
C VAL A 251 -8.63 -31.60 -32.42
N PRO A 252 -7.78 -32.63 -32.60
CA PRO A 252 -6.37 -32.40 -32.96
C PRO A 252 -6.15 -31.72 -34.31
N THR A 253 -7.15 -31.73 -35.20
CA THR A 253 -7.06 -31.12 -36.53
C THR A 253 -7.46 -29.64 -36.56
N LEU A 254 -8.06 -29.12 -35.49
CA LEU A 254 -8.54 -27.73 -35.42
C LEU A 254 -7.39 -26.72 -35.39
N GLU A 255 -6.36 -26.99 -34.58
CA GLU A 255 -5.13 -26.18 -34.52
C GLU A 255 -3.90 -27.08 -34.33
N PRO A 256 -3.41 -27.75 -35.40
CA PRO A 256 -2.33 -28.73 -35.29
C PRO A 256 -0.98 -28.14 -34.84
N ALA A 257 -0.81 -26.82 -34.94
CA ALA A 257 0.38 -26.12 -34.45
C ALA A 257 0.38 -25.91 -32.93
N ASN A 258 -0.77 -25.99 -32.27
CA ASN A 258 -0.90 -25.84 -30.83
C ASN A 258 -0.71 -27.22 -30.14
N PRO A 259 0.31 -27.39 -29.26
CA PRO A 259 0.56 -28.66 -28.57
C PRO A 259 -0.64 -29.17 -27.76
N GLY A 260 -1.47 -28.26 -27.23
CA GLY A 260 -2.69 -28.64 -26.51
C GLY A 260 -3.71 -29.35 -27.39
N PHE A 261 -3.85 -28.93 -28.65
CA PHE A 261 -4.73 -29.57 -29.63
C PHE A 261 -4.08 -30.82 -30.23
N SER A 262 -2.83 -30.75 -30.70
CA SER A 262 -2.19 -31.88 -31.38
C SER A 262 -1.97 -33.10 -30.49
N GLY A 263 -1.77 -32.89 -29.17
CA GLY A 263 -1.71 -33.96 -28.18
C GLY A 263 -3.02 -34.21 -27.43
N PHE A 264 -4.13 -33.59 -27.85
CA PHE A 264 -5.43 -33.76 -27.19
C PHE A 264 -5.85 -35.24 -27.15
N SER A 265 -6.41 -35.66 -26.02
CA SER A 265 -6.98 -36.99 -25.86
C SER A 265 -8.30 -36.95 -25.12
N CYS A 266 -9.23 -37.83 -25.52
CA CYS A 266 -10.50 -38.03 -24.86
C CYS A 266 -10.63 -39.51 -24.45
N ALA A 267 -10.83 -39.76 -23.17
CA ALA A 267 -11.00 -41.08 -22.56
C ALA A 267 -12.42 -41.24 -21.99
N LEU A 268 -12.78 -42.49 -21.68
CA LEU A 268 -14.01 -42.82 -20.94
C LEU A 268 -13.64 -43.21 -19.52
N ASP A 269 -14.33 -42.59 -18.56
CA ASP A 269 -14.26 -42.91 -17.14
C ASP A 269 -15.67 -43.33 -16.71
N GLY A 270 -15.92 -44.64 -16.72
CA GLY A 270 -17.27 -45.21 -16.62
C GLY A 270 -18.19 -44.67 -17.71
N ASN A 271 -19.20 -43.89 -17.30
CA ASN A 271 -20.20 -43.28 -18.18
C ASN A 271 -19.90 -41.80 -18.50
N ARG A 272 -18.66 -41.33 -18.28
CA ARG A 272 -18.26 -39.93 -18.49
C ARG A 272 -17.15 -39.81 -19.54
N LEU A 273 -17.12 -38.67 -20.23
CA LEU A 273 -16.02 -38.27 -21.10
C LEU A 273 -15.00 -37.46 -20.29
N VAL A 274 -13.73 -37.78 -20.48
CA VAL A 274 -12.59 -37.04 -19.90
C VAL A 274 -11.73 -36.55 -21.05
N ALA A 275 -11.81 -35.27 -21.36
CA ALA A 275 -11.05 -34.61 -22.40
C ALA A 275 -9.82 -33.92 -21.78
N THR A 276 -8.63 -34.24 -22.26
CA THR A 276 -7.34 -33.85 -21.69
C THR A 276 -6.52 -33.13 -22.75
N SER A 277 -5.98 -31.95 -22.40
CA SER A 277 -5.08 -31.18 -23.26
C SER A 277 -3.78 -31.96 -23.49
N GLY A 278 -3.19 -31.80 -24.68
CA GLY A 278 -1.86 -32.33 -24.99
C GLY A 278 -0.71 -31.58 -24.32
N SER A 279 -0.97 -30.38 -23.78
CA SER A 279 0.03 -29.61 -23.05
C SER A 279 -0.08 -29.87 -21.54
N THR A 280 1.05 -29.75 -20.85
CA THR A 280 1.11 -29.93 -19.40
C THR A 280 1.46 -28.64 -18.67
N SER A 281 1.30 -27.45 -19.24
CA SER A 281 1.67 -26.22 -18.50
C SER A 281 0.64 -25.82 -17.43
N ARG A 282 0.95 -24.86 -16.54
CA ARG A 282 -0.05 -24.25 -15.65
C ARG A 282 -1.19 -23.54 -16.41
N GLN A 283 -0.95 -23.17 -17.66
CA GLN A 283 -1.94 -22.57 -18.57
C GLN A 283 -2.77 -23.65 -19.29
N SER A 284 -2.40 -24.92 -19.13
CA SER A 284 -3.08 -26.03 -19.78
C SER A 284 -4.54 -26.08 -19.34
N SER A 285 -5.45 -26.05 -20.31
CA SER A 285 -6.88 -26.03 -20.04
C SER A 285 -7.65 -26.66 -21.20
N VAL A 286 -8.77 -27.30 -20.89
CA VAL A 286 -9.77 -27.70 -21.88
C VAL A 286 -11.09 -27.14 -21.42
N ARG A 287 -11.74 -26.34 -22.26
CA ARG A 287 -13.04 -25.73 -21.94
C ARG A 287 -14.02 -25.96 -23.05
N PHE A 288 -15.23 -26.38 -22.67
CA PHE A 288 -16.33 -26.56 -23.60
C PHE A 288 -17.40 -25.49 -23.39
N ARG A 289 -17.97 -25.00 -24.48
CA ARG A 289 -19.12 -24.10 -24.46
C ARG A 289 -20.16 -24.51 -25.50
N ARG A 290 -21.34 -23.91 -25.38
CA ARG A 290 -22.37 -24.05 -26.40
C ARG A 290 -21.86 -23.41 -27.70
N ALA A 291 -21.97 -24.14 -28.81
CA ALA A 291 -21.82 -23.55 -30.13
C ALA A 291 -22.95 -22.54 -30.41
N SER A 292 -22.69 -21.58 -31.27
CA SER A 292 -23.60 -20.51 -31.71
C SER A 292 -24.91 -21.05 -32.29
N ILE A 293 -24.86 -22.19 -32.97
CA ILE A 293 -26.00 -22.91 -33.54
C ILE A 293 -25.86 -24.41 -33.32
N ARG A 294 -26.99 -25.13 -33.31
CA ARG A 294 -27.05 -26.61 -33.33
C ARG A 294 -26.20 -27.29 -32.24
N SER A 295 -26.18 -26.70 -31.05
CA SER A 295 -25.24 -27.05 -29.98
C SER A 295 -25.56 -28.36 -29.27
N ALA A 296 -24.57 -29.25 -29.18
CA ALA A 296 -24.63 -30.51 -28.45
C ALA A 296 -24.23 -30.37 -26.96
N ALA A 297 -23.62 -29.26 -26.56
CA ALA A 297 -22.94 -29.11 -25.26
C ALA A 297 -23.87 -29.38 -24.05
N ALA A 298 -25.13 -28.95 -24.13
CA ALA A 298 -26.13 -29.16 -23.08
C ALA A 298 -26.51 -30.65 -22.94
N ARG A 299 -26.72 -31.34 -24.07
CA ARG A 299 -27.07 -32.77 -24.08
C ARG A 299 -25.89 -33.64 -23.63
N LEU A 300 -24.68 -33.23 -23.99
CA LEU A 300 -23.45 -33.89 -23.59
C LEU A 300 -22.96 -33.50 -22.20
N ARG A 301 -23.63 -32.56 -21.54
CA ARG A 301 -23.25 -32.04 -20.22
C ARG A 301 -21.77 -31.66 -20.16
N LEU A 302 -21.29 -31.02 -21.23
CA LEU A 302 -19.91 -30.59 -21.41
C LEU A 302 -19.79 -29.08 -21.21
N GLY A 303 -18.85 -28.71 -20.34
CA GLY A 303 -18.61 -27.33 -19.92
C GLY A 303 -19.30 -27.00 -18.59
N LEU A 304 -18.68 -26.10 -17.83
CA LEU A 304 -19.12 -25.74 -16.47
C LEU A 304 -20.61 -25.35 -16.40
N ALA A 305 -21.07 -24.54 -17.36
CA ALA A 305 -22.46 -24.07 -17.41
C ALA A 305 -23.48 -25.14 -17.85
N GLN A 306 -23.02 -26.30 -18.33
CA GLN A 306 -23.87 -27.40 -18.82
C GLN A 306 -23.84 -28.63 -17.89
N GLY A 307 -23.24 -28.52 -16.70
CA GLY A 307 -23.11 -29.62 -15.75
C GLY A 307 -21.86 -30.49 -15.94
N GLY A 308 -20.90 -30.02 -16.75
CA GLY A 308 -19.55 -30.58 -16.80
C GLY A 308 -18.62 -29.92 -15.77
N ARG A 309 -17.40 -30.44 -15.65
CA ARG A 309 -16.33 -29.89 -14.80
C ARG A 309 -15.10 -29.57 -15.64
N GLU A 310 -14.36 -28.54 -15.26
CA GLU A 310 -13.16 -28.08 -15.96
C GLU A 310 -12.06 -27.84 -14.92
N ILE A 311 -10.92 -28.52 -15.09
CA ILE A 311 -9.78 -28.49 -14.20
C ILE A 311 -8.58 -28.02 -15.01
N HIS A 312 -7.91 -26.96 -14.58
CA HIS A 312 -6.72 -26.45 -15.29
C HIS A 312 -5.43 -27.05 -14.75
N GLY A 313 -4.38 -26.95 -15.54
CA GLY A 313 -3.03 -27.36 -15.14
C GLY A 313 -2.52 -26.65 -13.88
N SER A 314 -3.05 -25.46 -13.57
CA SER A 314 -2.73 -24.70 -12.34
C SER A 314 -3.48 -25.17 -11.09
N ALA A 315 -4.54 -25.97 -11.20
CA ALA A 315 -5.31 -26.48 -10.06
C ALA A 315 -4.47 -27.17 -8.95
N PRO A 316 -3.48 -28.03 -9.24
CA PRO A 316 -2.63 -28.64 -8.22
C PRO A 316 -1.65 -27.66 -7.56
N THR A 317 -1.45 -26.48 -8.15
CA THR A 317 -0.55 -25.44 -7.62
C THR A 317 -1.25 -24.50 -6.65
N ARG A 318 -2.54 -24.71 -6.35
CA ARG A 318 -3.24 -23.91 -5.33
C ARG A 318 -2.64 -24.14 -3.94
N PRO A 319 -2.59 -23.09 -3.08
CA PRO A 319 -2.28 -23.28 -1.67
C PRO A 319 -3.32 -24.22 -1.07
N ALA A 320 -2.89 -25.14 -0.22
CA ALA A 320 -3.80 -26.13 0.33
C ALA A 320 -4.94 -25.48 1.12
N GLN A 321 -6.10 -26.14 1.11
CA GLN A 321 -7.28 -25.65 1.81
C GLN A 321 -7.07 -25.68 3.33
N SER A 322 -7.48 -24.62 4.05
CA SER A 322 -7.37 -24.56 5.50
C SER A 322 -8.40 -25.46 6.19
N GLY A 323 -7.95 -26.22 7.17
CA GLY A 323 -8.67 -27.34 7.79
C GLY A 323 -8.38 -28.67 7.11
N THR A 324 -8.93 -29.75 7.65
CA THR A 324 -8.76 -31.09 7.09
C THR A 324 -9.78 -31.30 5.99
N ALA A 325 -9.28 -31.50 4.79
CA ALA A 325 -10.08 -31.73 3.59
C ALA A 325 -9.97 -33.20 3.18
N GLY A 326 -11.12 -33.81 2.91
CA GLY A 326 -11.19 -35.12 2.28
C GLY A 326 -11.00 -35.04 0.77
N VAL A 327 -11.06 -36.21 0.13
CA VAL A 327 -11.10 -36.31 -1.34
C VAL A 327 -12.52 -36.04 -1.83
N GLN A 328 -12.62 -35.56 -3.06
CA GLN A 328 -13.88 -35.44 -3.75
C GLN A 328 -14.58 -36.80 -3.89
N ILE A 329 -15.84 -36.86 -3.47
CA ILE A 329 -16.75 -37.98 -3.68
C ILE A 329 -17.57 -37.67 -4.93
N GLU A 330 -17.33 -38.41 -6.01
CA GLU A 330 -17.99 -38.21 -7.31
C GLU A 330 -19.41 -38.79 -7.35
N ASP A 331 -19.57 -39.97 -6.75
CA ASP A 331 -20.86 -40.61 -6.53
C ASP A 331 -20.89 -41.11 -5.08
N PHE A 332 -21.92 -40.70 -4.33
CA PHE A 332 -22.05 -41.08 -2.93
C PHE A 332 -22.58 -42.51 -2.79
N ASP A 333 -23.31 -43.01 -3.79
CA ASP A 333 -23.89 -44.36 -3.79
C ASP A 333 -22.83 -45.45 -3.97
N ASP A 334 -21.65 -45.09 -4.48
CA ASP A 334 -20.49 -45.99 -4.64
C ASP A 334 -19.73 -46.24 -3.32
N LEU A 335 -20.06 -45.51 -2.25
CA LEU A 335 -19.38 -45.64 -0.95
C LEU A 335 -19.88 -46.85 -0.15
N ASP A 336 -18.94 -47.59 0.46
CA ASP A 336 -19.25 -48.78 1.25
C ASP A 336 -19.56 -48.45 2.73
N PHE A 337 -20.84 -48.49 3.07
CA PHE A 337 -21.36 -48.36 4.44
C PHE A 337 -21.75 -49.70 5.09
N SER A 338 -21.27 -50.84 4.56
CA SER A 338 -21.64 -52.18 5.06
C SER A 338 -21.07 -52.53 6.44
N THR A 339 -20.05 -51.80 6.92
CA THR A 339 -19.49 -51.99 8.26
C THR A 339 -20.44 -51.46 9.32
N ASP A 340 -20.74 -52.26 10.36
CA ASP A 340 -21.71 -51.92 11.40
C ASP A 340 -21.21 -52.45 12.78
N PRO A 341 -20.94 -51.59 13.79
CA PRO A 341 -21.04 -50.13 13.74
C PRO A 341 -19.89 -49.48 12.95
N LEU A 342 -20.21 -48.47 12.14
CA LEU A 342 -19.23 -47.66 11.42
C LEU A 342 -18.79 -46.47 12.30
N ASN A 343 -17.60 -46.58 12.86
CA ASN A 343 -17.02 -45.56 13.74
C ASN A 343 -15.95 -44.73 13.03
N MET A 344 -15.82 -43.48 13.47
CA MET A 344 -14.81 -42.52 13.04
C MET A 344 -14.17 -41.88 14.28
N SER A 345 -12.86 -41.95 14.42
CA SER A 345 -12.12 -41.21 15.45
C SER A 345 -11.77 -39.82 14.95
N VAL A 346 -11.91 -38.80 15.80
CA VAL A 346 -11.47 -37.43 15.54
C VAL A 346 -10.55 -36.97 16.66
N GLN A 347 -9.36 -36.49 16.31
CA GLN A 347 -8.39 -35.93 17.26
C GLN A 347 -8.14 -34.46 16.94
N ALA A 348 -8.26 -33.59 17.95
CA ALA A 348 -7.75 -32.22 17.86
C ALA A 348 -6.26 -32.24 18.23
N LEU A 349 -5.39 -31.88 17.30
CA LEU A 349 -3.94 -31.85 17.48
C LEU A 349 -3.44 -30.43 17.63
N GLY A 350 -2.63 -30.18 18.66
CA GLY A 350 -1.93 -28.92 18.86
C GLY A 350 -0.77 -28.71 17.88
N PRO A 351 -0.10 -27.54 17.94
CA PRO A 351 1.01 -27.18 17.04
C PRO A 351 2.15 -28.22 17.02
N GLY A 352 2.50 -28.76 18.19
CA GLY A 352 3.53 -29.79 18.35
C GLY A 352 3.05 -31.23 18.16
N GLY A 353 1.82 -31.44 17.67
CA GLY A 353 1.24 -32.78 17.46
C GLY A 353 0.66 -33.44 18.72
N ALA A 354 0.62 -32.75 19.86
CA ALA A 354 -0.03 -33.27 21.07
C ALA A 354 -1.55 -33.37 20.87
N VAL A 355 -2.16 -34.48 21.30
CA VAL A 355 -3.61 -34.66 21.29
C VAL A 355 -4.23 -33.79 22.39
N LEU A 356 -5.02 -32.80 21.99
CA LEU A 356 -5.73 -31.88 22.89
C LEU A 356 -7.10 -32.41 23.30
N ALA A 357 -7.74 -33.18 22.42
CA ALA A 357 -8.98 -33.87 22.64
C ALA A 357 -9.16 -34.96 21.59
N ASP A 358 -9.84 -36.03 21.96
CA ASP A 358 -10.23 -37.13 21.10
C ASP A 358 -11.73 -37.41 21.25
N LEU A 359 -12.35 -37.87 20.17
CA LEU A 359 -13.77 -38.20 20.13
C LEU A 359 -14.00 -39.34 19.14
N THR A 360 -14.85 -40.30 19.51
CA THR A 360 -15.35 -41.32 18.59
C THR A 360 -16.76 -40.96 18.14
N LEU A 361 -16.93 -40.81 16.85
CA LEU A 361 -18.19 -40.55 16.17
C LEU A 361 -18.76 -41.85 15.60
N VAL A 362 -20.09 -42.00 15.67
CA VAL A 362 -20.81 -43.13 15.09
C VAL A 362 -21.55 -42.64 13.85
N LEU A 363 -21.19 -43.17 12.68
CA LEU A 363 -21.85 -42.85 11.40
C LEU A 363 -23.01 -43.79 11.10
N HIS A 364 -22.90 -45.06 11.48
CA HIS A 364 -23.91 -46.10 11.32
C HIS A 364 -23.80 -47.07 12.50
N ASP A 365 -24.93 -47.40 13.13
CA ASP A 365 -25.03 -48.44 14.15
C ASP A 365 -26.46 -48.98 14.16
N SER A 366 -26.70 -50.17 13.62
CA SER A 366 -28.03 -50.79 13.62
C SER A 366 -28.45 -51.32 15.00
N GLY A 367 -27.50 -51.53 15.91
CA GLY A 367 -27.71 -52.01 17.28
C GLY A 367 -27.98 -50.89 18.30
N ALA A 368 -27.78 -49.63 17.94
CA ALA A 368 -28.07 -48.48 18.78
C ALA A 368 -29.56 -48.37 19.13
N VAL A 369 -29.88 -47.73 20.27
CA VAL A 369 -31.26 -47.45 20.69
C VAL A 369 -31.44 -45.95 20.89
N PRO A 370 -32.10 -45.23 19.95
CA PRO A 370 -32.66 -45.71 18.68
C PRO A 370 -31.59 -46.05 17.61
N PRO A 371 -31.90 -46.90 16.61
CA PRO A 371 -30.94 -47.28 15.57
C PRO A 371 -30.44 -46.07 14.76
N ILE A 372 -29.17 -46.10 14.37
CA ILE A 372 -28.52 -45.06 13.56
C ILE A 372 -28.33 -45.64 12.15
N PRO A 373 -29.24 -45.37 11.18
CA PRO A 373 -29.13 -45.91 9.82
C PRO A 373 -27.94 -45.33 9.08
N ALA A 374 -27.36 -45.99 8.07
CA ALA A 374 -26.30 -45.39 7.26
C ALA A 374 -26.75 -44.06 6.61
N PRO A 375 -25.86 -43.06 6.44
CA PRO A 375 -26.21 -41.82 5.75
C PRO A 375 -26.56 -42.12 4.28
N ALA A 376 -27.60 -41.49 3.75
CA ALA A 376 -28.03 -41.66 2.36
C ALA A 376 -27.45 -40.58 1.42
N THR A 377 -26.91 -39.50 1.98
CA THR A 377 -26.30 -38.42 1.19
C THR A 377 -25.07 -37.84 1.89
N LEU A 378 -24.21 -37.18 1.12
CA LEU A 378 -23.06 -36.44 1.64
C LEU A 378 -23.48 -35.36 2.65
N ALA A 379 -24.62 -34.71 2.43
CA ALA A 379 -25.16 -33.69 3.33
C ALA A 379 -25.57 -34.27 4.70
N GLU A 380 -26.14 -35.47 4.71
CA GLU A 380 -26.46 -36.21 5.94
C GLU A 380 -25.19 -36.66 6.67
N ALA A 381 -24.20 -37.20 5.95
CA ALA A 381 -22.90 -37.57 6.52
C ALA A 381 -22.23 -36.37 7.20
N ARG A 382 -22.15 -35.23 6.50
CA ARG A 382 -21.65 -33.94 7.03
C ARG A 382 -22.40 -33.51 8.29
N ALA A 383 -23.73 -33.52 8.25
CA ALA A 383 -24.57 -33.10 9.37
C ALA A 383 -24.37 -33.99 10.62
N ARG A 384 -24.16 -35.30 10.43
CA ARG A 384 -23.87 -36.24 11.52
C ARG A 384 -22.50 -36.00 12.15
N ILE A 385 -21.47 -35.77 11.33
CA ILE A 385 -20.14 -35.41 11.83
C ILE A 385 -20.24 -34.13 12.66
N GLU A 386 -20.90 -33.09 12.13
CA GLU A 386 -21.06 -31.82 12.84
C GLU A 386 -21.84 -31.98 14.16
N ALA A 387 -22.94 -32.74 14.16
CA ALA A 387 -23.72 -33.00 15.37
C ALA A 387 -22.92 -33.77 16.41
N GLY A 388 -22.12 -34.75 15.99
CA GLY A 388 -21.24 -35.53 16.85
C GLY A 388 -20.14 -34.66 17.46
N LEU A 389 -19.46 -33.85 16.65
CA LEU A 389 -18.42 -32.94 17.13
C LEU A 389 -18.94 -31.97 18.20
N ARG A 390 -20.18 -31.45 18.04
CA ARG A 390 -20.83 -30.56 19.03
C ARG A 390 -21.05 -31.19 20.41
N THR A 391 -20.95 -32.51 20.54
CA THR A 391 -21.03 -33.19 21.85
C THR A 391 -19.74 -33.10 22.66
N ALA A 392 -18.62 -32.72 22.03
CA ALA A 392 -17.34 -32.57 22.70
C ALA A 392 -17.34 -31.41 23.72
N THR A 393 -16.46 -31.49 24.71
CA THR A 393 -16.24 -30.41 25.68
C THR A 393 -15.17 -29.42 25.23
N ASN A 394 -14.17 -29.88 24.46
CA ASN A 394 -13.10 -29.04 23.94
C ASN A 394 -13.63 -28.11 22.83
N GLU A 395 -13.29 -26.82 22.90
CA GLU A 395 -13.74 -25.81 21.93
C GLU A 395 -13.34 -26.14 20.48
N ALA A 396 -12.16 -26.72 20.28
CA ALA A 396 -11.64 -27.04 18.96
C ALA A 396 -12.51 -28.06 18.21
N LEU A 397 -13.14 -28.99 18.94
CA LEU A 397 -14.08 -29.96 18.39
C LEU A 397 -15.52 -29.44 18.44
N SER A 398 -15.98 -28.95 19.60
CA SER A 398 -17.39 -28.59 19.81
C SER A 398 -17.89 -27.44 18.95
N ARG A 399 -16.97 -26.57 18.51
CA ARG A 399 -17.26 -25.43 17.63
C ARG A 399 -16.62 -25.57 16.25
N ALA A 400 -16.07 -26.73 15.92
CA ALA A 400 -15.52 -27.00 14.59
C ALA A 400 -16.57 -26.75 13.49
N SER A 401 -16.15 -26.20 12.36
CA SER A 401 -17.01 -26.08 11.19
C SER A 401 -16.82 -27.28 10.27
N VAL A 402 -17.92 -27.85 9.77
CA VAL A 402 -17.91 -28.97 8.82
C VAL A 402 -18.77 -28.61 7.61
N GLN A 403 -18.13 -28.53 6.45
CA GLN A 403 -18.73 -28.09 5.20
C GLN A 403 -18.52 -29.14 4.10
N THR A 404 -19.31 -29.02 3.03
CA THR A 404 -19.16 -29.81 1.81
C THR A 404 -18.75 -28.86 0.69
N ILE A 405 -17.55 -29.02 0.15
CA ILE A 405 -16.95 -28.14 -0.88
C ILE A 405 -16.46 -29.02 -2.02
N GLY A 406 -16.91 -28.76 -3.25
CA GLY A 406 -16.49 -29.53 -4.44
C GLY A 406 -16.89 -31.01 -4.48
N GLY A 407 -17.68 -31.49 -3.51
CA GLY A 407 -17.97 -32.93 -3.31
C GLY A 407 -17.12 -33.59 -2.23
N ALA A 408 -16.26 -32.83 -1.54
CA ALA A 408 -15.47 -33.30 -0.40
C ALA A 408 -16.01 -32.74 0.93
N ILE A 409 -15.79 -33.47 2.03
CA ILE A 409 -16.01 -32.93 3.38
C ILE A 409 -14.77 -32.16 3.81
N VAL A 410 -14.98 -30.95 4.33
CA VAL A 410 -13.92 -30.09 4.87
C VAL A 410 -14.28 -29.73 6.30
N ALA A 411 -13.40 -30.07 7.24
CA ALA A 411 -13.57 -29.81 8.66
C ALA A 411 -12.46 -28.90 9.19
N ARG A 412 -12.84 -27.83 9.89
CA ARG A 412 -11.90 -26.84 10.44
C ARG A 412 -12.07 -26.75 11.96
N ALA A 413 -10.96 -26.88 12.68
CA ALA A 413 -10.95 -26.67 14.13
C ALA A 413 -11.36 -25.23 14.46
N ALA A 414 -12.03 -25.06 15.60
CA ALA A 414 -12.26 -23.75 16.20
C ALA A 414 -11.25 -23.46 17.32
N GLY A 415 -11.35 -22.27 17.91
CA GLY A 415 -10.53 -21.84 19.03
C GLY A 415 -9.60 -20.68 18.70
N ALA A 416 -8.78 -20.31 19.69
CA ALA A 416 -7.90 -19.14 19.59
C ALA A 416 -6.61 -19.40 18.81
N ASP A 417 -6.13 -20.65 18.75
CA ASP A 417 -4.93 -21.02 18.00
C ASP A 417 -5.30 -21.56 16.62
N PRO A 418 -5.01 -20.82 15.53
CA PRO A 418 -5.33 -21.26 14.17
C PRO A 418 -4.48 -22.45 13.71
N SER A 419 -3.42 -22.82 14.45
CA SER A 419 -2.53 -23.94 14.12
C SER A 419 -3.09 -25.30 14.55
N VAL A 420 -4.23 -25.32 15.26
CA VAL A 420 -4.89 -26.56 15.66
C VAL A 420 -5.44 -27.29 14.43
N ARG A 421 -5.26 -28.61 14.39
CA ARG A 421 -5.63 -29.49 13.28
C ARG A 421 -6.63 -30.53 13.74
N LEU A 422 -7.48 -31.01 12.84
CA LEU A 422 -8.39 -32.12 13.10
C LEU A 422 -7.93 -33.35 12.34
N ASP A 423 -7.45 -34.37 13.03
CA ASP A 423 -7.11 -35.64 12.41
C ASP A 423 -8.28 -36.59 12.49
N PHE A 424 -8.61 -37.23 11.38
CA PHE A 424 -9.73 -38.16 11.26
C PHE A 424 -9.20 -39.55 10.97
N GLY A 425 -9.78 -40.57 11.59
CA GLY A 425 -9.34 -41.96 11.45
C GLY A 425 -10.45 -42.97 11.64
N GLY A 426 -10.13 -44.24 11.38
CA GLY A 426 -11.07 -45.35 11.46
C GLY A 426 -11.88 -45.57 10.18
N ALA A 427 -12.67 -46.65 10.15
CA ALA A 427 -13.37 -47.09 8.94
C ALA A 427 -14.33 -46.03 8.38
N GLY A 428 -15.03 -45.27 9.23
CA GLY A 428 -15.94 -44.22 8.78
C GLY A 428 -15.23 -43.04 8.10
N ALA A 429 -14.01 -42.72 8.55
CA ALA A 429 -13.15 -41.75 7.91
C ALA A 429 -12.68 -42.23 6.53
N THR A 430 -12.24 -43.49 6.43
CA THR A 430 -11.85 -44.10 5.15
C THR A 430 -13.01 -44.16 4.16
N THR A 431 -14.22 -44.56 4.58
CA THR A 431 -15.41 -44.59 3.73
C THR A 431 -15.75 -43.21 3.17
N LEU A 432 -15.61 -42.15 3.98
CA LEU A 432 -15.88 -40.77 3.56
C LEU A 432 -14.67 -40.06 2.96
N LEU A 433 -13.57 -40.79 2.69
CA LEU A 433 -12.32 -40.26 2.14
C LEU A 433 -11.76 -39.08 2.94
N LEU A 434 -11.92 -39.13 4.27
CA LEU A 434 -11.56 -38.11 5.25
C LEU A 434 -10.73 -38.75 6.37
N GLY A 435 -9.47 -39.15 6.15
CA GLY A 435 -8.60 -39.67 7.21
C GLY A 435 -7.64 -40.82 6.84
N GLY A 436 -6.48 -40.88 7.51
CA GLY A 436 -5.38 -41.89 7.51
C GLY A 436 -4.93 -42.78 6.31
N GLY A 437 -5.51 -42.76 5.12
CA GLY A 437 -5.01 -43.50 3.95
C GLY A 437 -5.76 -43.23 2.64
N ALA A 438 -4.98 -43.10 1.55
CA ALA A 438 -5.45 -42.85 0.18
C ALA A 438 -6.42 -41.66 0.03
N GLY A 439 -6.11 -40.53 0.67
CA GLY A 439 -6.87 -39.31 0.43
C GLY A 439 -6.62 -38.08 1.29
N GLU A 440 -5.83 -38.14 2.38
CA GLU A 440 -5.81 -37.00 3.32
C GLU A 440 -4.85 -35.88 3.04
N PHE A 441 -5.32 -34.71 3.46
CA PHE A 441 -4.46 -33.62 3.86
C PHE A 441 -4.89 -33.03 5.23
N VAL A 442 -4.12 -33.30 6.29
CA VAL A 442 -4.36 -32.76 7.64
C VAL A 442 -3.69 -31.39 7.78
N ASN A 443 -4.48 -30.33 7.62
CA ASN A 443 -3.99 -28.95 7.63
C ASN A 443 -4.42 -28.17 8.89
N VAL A 444 -3.69 -27.08 9.16
CA VAL A 444 -4.04 -26.04 10.14
C VAL A 444 -5.37 -25.39 9.81
N ALA A 445 -6.10 -24.97 10.85
CA ALA A 445 -7.34 -24.23 10.70
C ALA A 445 -7.16 -22.85 10.04
N GLY A 446 -5.98 -22.25 10.17
CA GLY A 446 -5.54 -21.06 9.46
C GLY A 446 -4.03 -20.90 9.50
N TYR A 447 -3.48 -20.29 8.46
CA TYR A 447 -2.05 -20.03 8.32
C TYR A 447 -1.67 -18.83 9.17
N ARG A 448 -0.87 -19.05 10.22
CA ARG A 448 -0.40 -17.97 11.09
C ARG A 448 0.88 -17.36 10.56
N MET A 449 0.87 -16.06 10.31
CA MET A 449 2.08 -15.35 9.87
C MET A 449 3.10 -15.22 11.01
N GLY A 450 4.37 -15.35 10.64
CA GLY A 450 5.54 -15.14 11.49
C GLY A 450 5.79 -16.09 12.65
N SER A 451 4.80 -16.87 13.07
CA SER A 451 4.97 -17.91 14.09
C SER A 451 4.24 -19.23 13.77
N GLY A 452 3.76 -19.39 12.53
CA GLY A 452 3.17 -20.66 12.09
C GLY A 452 4.18 -21.81 12.19
N PRO A 453 3.85 -22.95 12.83
CA PRO A 453 4.75 -24.11 12.87
C PRO A 453 4.97 -24.73 11.50
N ASP A 454 6.15 -25.25 11.21
CA ASP A 454 6.41 -26.04 9.99
C ASP A 454 5.61 -27.34 10.03
N LEU A 455 4.59 -27.43 9.18
CA LEU A 455 3.64 -28.56 9.08
C LEU A 455 3.27 -28.77 7.60
N ALA A 456 2.71 -29.94 7.25
CA ALA A 456 2.41 -30.35 5.85
C ALA A 456 2.13 -29.21 4.86
N ALA A 457 1.20 -28.30 5.19
CA ALA A 457 0.77 -27.19 4.32
C ALA A 457 1.49 -25.85 4.50
N GLN A 458 2.26 -25.65 5.57
CA GLN A 458 2.87 -24.35 5.87
C GLN A 458 4.33 -24.52 6.30
N VAL A 459 5.21 -23.64 5.83
CA VAL A 459 6.65 -23.75 6.10
C VAL A 459 7.29 -22.37 6.16
N GLY A 460 8.40 -22.25 6.88
CA GLY A 460 9.29 -21.09 6.77
C GLY A 460 8.65 -19.82 7.31
N ALA A 461 7.99 -19.91 8.48
CA ALA A 461 7.48 -18.72 9.14
C ALA A 461 8.64 -17.77 9.50
N VAL A 462 8.51 -16.51 9.11
CA VAL A 462 9.47 -15.44 9.42
C VAL A 462 8.80 -14.45 10.35
N GLY A 463 9.29 -14.36 11.58
CA GLY A 463 8.76 -13.42 12.57
C GLY A 463 8.91 -11.97 12.08
N GLY A 464 7.82 -11.21 12.12
CA GLY A 464 7.86 -9.77 11.90
C GLY A 464 8.51 -9.07 13.08
N ASP A 465 9.35 -8.09 12.80
CA ASP A 465 10.06 -7.27 13.77
C ASP A 465 9.91 -5.78 13.43
N ASP A 466 9.64 -4.96 14.43
CA ASP A 466 9.53 -3.50 14.30
C ASP A 466 10.90 -2.85 14.02
N GLY A 467 11.98 -3.58 14.28
CA GLY A 467 13.35 -3.08 14.21
C GLY A 467 13.68 -2.17 15.39
N SER A 468 14.91 -1.66 15.39
CA SER A 468 15.37 -0.69 16.37
C SER A 468 15.30 0.73 15.84
N VAL A 469 15.32 1.69 16.78
CA VAL A 469 15.55 3.11 16.47
C VAL A 469 16.83 3.22 15.63
N PRO A 470 16.79 3.91 14.48
CA PRO A 470 17.91 4.00 13.57
C PRO A 470 19.01 4.88 14.15
N ASP A 471 20.26 4.57 13.78
CA ASP A 471 21.37 5.46 14.03
C ASP A 471 21.42 6.64 13.03
N ASP A 472 22.36 7.55 13.25
CA ASP A 472 22.58 8.72 12.40
C ASP A 472 22.95 8.34 10.95
N THR A 473 23.60 7.20 10.75
CA THR A 473 23.98 6.69 9.42
C THR A 473 22.76 6.21 8.65
N ALA A 474 21.85 5.48 9.30
CA ALA A 474 20.61 5.01 8.72
C ALA A 474 19.66 6.17 8.38
N ILE A 475 19.60 7.21 9.24
CA ILE A 475 18.85 8.44 8.96
C ILE A 475 19.43 9.19 7.75
N LEU A 476 20.75 9.32 7.64
CA LEU A 476 21.40 9.92 6.48
C LEU A 476 21.12 9.11 5.20
N GLY A 477 21.26 7.78 5.29
CA GLY A 477 20.99 6.85 4.21
C GLY A 477 21.92 6.99 3.01
N SER A 478 21.52 6.40 1.88
CA SER A 478 22.29 6.39 0.63
C SER A 478 21.44 6.92 -0.51
N ARG A 479 21.97 7.90 -1.26
CA ARG A 479 21.29 8.46 -2.42
C ARG A 479 21.09 7.44 -3.54
N ALA A 480 22.08 6.58 -3.79
CA ALA A 480 21.98 5.55 -4.82
C ALA A 480 20.91 4.50 -4.49
N ALA A 481 20.77 4.14 -3.21
CA ALA A 481 19.77 3.20 -2.75
C ALA A 481 18.41 3.85 -2.42
N LYS A 482 18.32 5.19 -2.46
CA LYS A 482 17.16 5.98 -2.02
C LYS A 482 16.68 5.61 -0.60
N THR A 483 17.61 5.53 0.34
CA THR A 483 17.32 5.24 1.76
C THR A 483 17.49 6.47 2.65
N GLY A 484 16.92 6.43 3.86
CA GLY A 484 17.02 7.51 4.84
C GLY A 484 16.52 8.84 4.29
N LEU A 485 17.36 9.88 4.39
CA LEU A 485 17.10 11.22 3.84
C LEU A 485 16.75 11.18 2.35
N PHE A 486 17.45 10.34 1.58
CA PHE A 486 17.30 10.28 0.14
C PHE A 486 16.13 9.42 -0.33
N ALA A 487 15.36 8.81 0.57
CA ALA A 487 14.07 8.19 0.22
C ALA A 487 13.07 9.22 -0.32
N LEU A 488 13.24 10.51 0.01
CA LEU A 488 12.44 11.62 -0.50
C LEU A 488 12.82 12.01 -1.95
N GLU A 489 13.76 11.34 -2.60
CA GLU A 489 14.28 11.79 -3.90
C GLU A 489 13.19 11.83 -4.99
N ASP A 490 12.28 10.87 -4.98
CA ASP A 490 11.19 10.79 -5.96
C ASP A 490 9.97 11.66 -5.58
N VAL A 491 10.00 12.32 -4.42
CA VAL A 491 8.90 13.14 -3.92
C VAL A 491 8.91 14.51 -4.61
N ARG A 492 7.94 14.75 -5.48
CA ARG A 492 7.87 15.99 -6.25
C ARG A 492 7.75 17.26 -5.39
N ASP A 493 6.92 17.22 -4.34
CA ASP A 493 6.57 18.40 -3.54
C ASP A 493 7.12 18.26 -2.11
N LEU A 494 8.22 18.97 -1.84
CA LEU A 494 8.83 19.09 -0.51
C LEU A 494 9.17 20.55 -0.24
N ASN A 495 8.52 21.16 0.75
CA ASN A 495 8.74 22.57 1.11
C ASN A 495 9.41 22.73 2.46
N ILE A 496 9.13 21.81 3.39
CA ILE A 496 9.63 21.84 4.76
C ILE A 496 10.21 20.46 5.06
N LEU A 497 11.45 20.39 5.52
CA LEU A 497 12.12 19.16 5.93
C LEU A 497 12.24 19.14 7.46
N ASN A 498 11.89 18.01 8.08
CA ASN A 498 11.95 17.80 9.52
C ASN A 498 12.63 16.46 9.81
N LEU A 499 13.61 16.49 10.71
CA LEU A 499 14.26 15.31 11.27
C LEU A 499 14.08 15.36 12.79
N PRO A 500 12.92 14.91 13.31
CA PRO A 500 12.56 15.11 14.71
C PRO A 500 13.59 14.51 15.67
N GLU A 501 14.11 15.35 16.57
CA GLU A 501 15.12 15.00 17.59
C GLU A 501 16.47 14.48 17.09
N VAL A 502 16.78 14.62 15.79
CA VAL A 502 18.14 14.42 15.27
C VAL A 502 18.98 15.64 15.60
N ASN A 503 20.08 15.43 16.34
CA ASN A 503 20.94 16.51 16.83
C ASN A 503 22.39 16.42 16.34
N ASP A 504 22.76 15.36 15.60
CA ASP A 504 24.11 15.26 15.04
C ASP A 504 24.33 16.33 13.96
N ALA A 505 25.38 17.13 14.14
CA ALA A 505 25.67 18.25 13.27
C ALA A 505 26.05 17.81 11.84
N GLY A 506 26.66 16.62 11.69
CA GLY A 506 27.03 16.06 10.39
C GLY A 506 25.79 15.64 9.58
N VAL A 507 24.86 14.93 10.20
CA VAL A 507 23.58 14.57 9.58
C VAL A 507 22.77 15.81 9.21
N LEU A 508 22.65 16.77 10.14
CA LEU A 508 21.90 18.00 9.90
C LEU A 508 22.53 18.87 8.79
N ALA A 509 23.86 18.95 8.70
CA ALA A 509 24.53 19.66 7.61
C ALA A 509 24.23 19.03 6.23
N ASN A 510 24.21 17.70 6.13
CA ASN A 510 23.80 17.00 4.91
C ASN A 510 22.31 17.22 4.59
N ALA A 511 21.45 17.20 5.62
CA ALA A 511 20.02 17.49 5.45
C ALA A 511 19.76 18.94 5.00
N ILE A 512 20.57 19.90 5.46
CA ILE A 512 20.56 21.29 4.98
C ILE A 512 20.94 21.36 3.50
N ALA A 513 22.02 20.71 3.09
CA ALA A 513 22.45 20.67 1.69
C ALA A 513 21.36 20.05 0.80
N TYR A 514 20.76 18.95 1.26
CA TYR A 514 19.62 18.34 0.59
C TYR A 514 18.43 19.28 0.49
N ALA A 515 18.05 19.96 1.58
CA ALA A 515 16.97 20.94 1.56
C ALA A 515 17.26 22.11 0.60
N GLU A 516 18.51 22.52 0.44
CA GLU A 516 18.89 23.53 -0.56
C GLU A 516 18.66 23.04 -1.99
N GLU A 517 19.15 21.85 -2.34
CA GLU A 517 18.94 21.25 -3.66
C GLU A 517 17.44 21.11 -3.99
N ARG A 518 16.64 20.71 -3.00
CA ARG A 518 15.19 20.52 -3.13
C ARG A 518 14.38 21.82 -3.02
N ARG A 519 15.04 22.97 -2.85
CA ARG A 519 14.41 24.28 -2.60
C ARG A 519 13.40 24.27 -1.44
N ALA A 520 13.75 23.54 -0.37
CA ALA A 520 12.98 23.39 0.86
C ALA A 520 13.66 24.12 2.05
N MET A 521 12.88 24.41 3.10
CA MET A 521 13.39 24.86 4.40
C MET A 521 13.53 23.67 5.35
N ILE A 522 14.62 23.56 6.10
CA ILE A 522 14.75 22.62 7.21
C ILE A 522 14.46 23.30 8.55
N LEU A 523 13.66 22.63 9.38
CA LEU A 523 13.43 23.02 10.76
C LEU A 523 14.25 22.12 11.67
N ILE A 524 15.26 22.70 12.30
CA ILE A 524 16.19 21.99 13.18
C ILE A 524 15.65 22.08 14.60
N ASP A 525 15.57 20.92 15.26
CA ASP A 525 15.13 20.84 16.63
C ASP A 525 16.25 21.21 17.60
N MET A 526 15.86 21.93 18.67
CA MET A 526 16.79 22.19 19.76
C MET A 526 17.00 20.89 20.56
N PRO A 527 18.26 20.51 20.84
CA PRO A 527 18.56 19.33 21.67
C PRO A 527 17.88 19.39 23.04
N GLY A 528 17.43 18.24 23.55
CA GLY A 528 16.70 18.15 24.81
C GLY A 528 17.51 18.54 26.05
N ASN A 529 18.84 18.55 25.95
CA ASN A 529 19.76 18.99 27.01
C ASN A 529 19.93 20.52 27.05
N VAL A 530 19.44 21.27 26.05
CA VAL A 530 19.45 22.74 26.04
C VAL A 530 18.16 23.25 26.69
N THR A 531 18.21 23.45 28.01
CA THR A 531 17.02 23.71 28.83
C THR A 531 16.88 25.16 29.31
N ASP A 532 17.92 25.98 29.17
CA ASP A 532 17.95 27.36 29.65
C ASP A 532 18.58 28.33 28.64
N PHE A 533 18.54 29.62 28.99
CA PHE A 533 19.07 30.70 28.17
C PHE A 533 20.56 30.56 27.85
N GLU A 534 21.39 30.23 28.86
CA GLU A 534 22.83 30.12 28.67
C GLU A 534 23.21 28.92 27.81
N GLY A 535 22.53 27.79 27.98
CA GLY A 535 22.67 26.62 27.11
C GLY A 535 22.28 26.95 25.68
N ALA A 536 21.20 27.70 25.45
CA ALA A 536 20.78 28.11 24.12
C ALA A 536 21.81 29.04 23.45
N ARG A 537 22.36 29.99 24.23
CA ARG A 537 23.42 30.90 23.79
C ARG A 537 24.74 30.17 23.50
N ALA A 538 25.08 29.17 24.29
CA ALA A 538 26.26 28.34 24.07
C ALA A 538 26.09 27.47 22.81
N TRP A 539 24.94 26.80 22.65
CA TRP A 539 24.67 25.92 21.52
C TRP A 539 24.76 26.65 20.18
N ILE A 540 24.15 27.85 20.09
CA ILE A 540 24.14 28.64 18.85
C ILE A 540 25.52 29.23 18.53
N GLY A 541 26.38 29.40 19.55
CA GLY A 541 27.76 29.89 19.43
C GLY A 541 28.81 28.79 19.29
N ASP A 542 28.42 27.51 19.40
CA ASP A 542 29.34 26.38 19.34
C ASP A 542 29.93 26.22 17.94
N PRO A 543 31.27 26.21 17.78
CA PRO A 543 31.92 25.94 16.50
C PRO A 543 31.50 24.62 15.84
N ALA A 544 31.11 23.60 16.61
CA ALA A 544 30.61 22.33 16.08
C ALA A 544 29.30 22.51 15.28
N ASN A 545 28.50 23.52 15.63
CA ASN A 545 27.23 23.85 14.98
C ASN A 545 27.39 24.90 13.86
N ALA A 546 28.61 25.32 13.53
CA ALA A 546 28.84 26.32 12.49
C ALA A 546 28.29 25.87 11.11
N GLY A 547 28.35 24.57 10.81
CA GLY A 547 27.77 23.97 9.59
C GLY A 547 26.25 24.09 9.50
N LEU A 548 25.56 24.38 10.61
CA LEU A 548 24.09 24.55 10.64
C LEU A 548 23.65 25.96 10.20
N ARG A 549 24.60 26.89 10.03
CA ARG A 549 24.36 28.29 9.64
C ARG A 549 24.01 28.39 8.17
N HIS A 550 22.73 28.23 7.86
CA HIS A 550 22.26 28.25 6.47
C HIS A 550 20.99 29.08 6.24
N GLN A 551 20.85 29.61 5.02
CA GLN A 551 19.67 30.38 4.58
C GLN A 551 18.39 29.55 4.59
N ASN A 552 18.50 28.24 4.34
CA ASN A 552 17.36 27.32 4.36
C ASN A 552 17.10 26.68 5.74
N ALA A 553 17.79 27.09 6.81
CA ALA A 553 17.64 26.50 8.14
C ALA A 553 17.01 27.48 9.13
N ALA A 554 16.13 26.99 10.00
CA ALA A 554 15.59 27.74 11.13
C ALA A 554 15.51 26.86 12.39
N VAL A 555 15.80 27.45 13.55
CA VAL A 555 15.75 26.80 14.87
C VAL A 555 14.84 27.62 15.79
N TYR A 556 14.15 26.92 16.70
CA TYR A 556 13.24 27.52 17.68
C TYR A 556 13.57 27.08 19.11
N PHE A 557 13.69 28.04 20.02
CA PHE A 557 13.95 27.84 21.44
C PHE A 557 12.93 28.61 22.30
N PRO A 558 12.49 28.08 23.45
CA PRO A 558 12.77 26.75 24.00
C PRO A 558 11.88 25.67 23.39
N ARG A 559 12.08 24.42 23.83
CA ARG A 559 11.16 23.30 23.59
C ARG A 559 9.79 23.54 24.24
N VAL A 560 8.77 22.82 23.76
CA VAL A 560 7.37 22.98 24.19
C VAL A 560 6.94 21.85 25.10
N ARG A 561 6.03 22.14 26.04
CA ARG A 561 5.35 21.13 26.85
C ARG A 561 3.95 20.86 26.33
N MET A 562 3.64 19.59 26.10
CA MET A 562 2.32 19.13 25.68
C MET A 562 1.88 17.88 26.45
N PRO A 563 0.57 17.63 26.61
CA PRO A 563 0.06 16.39 27.19
C PRO A 563 0.44 15.20 26.31
N ASP A 564 1.01 14.15 26.91
CA ASP A 564 1.37 12.92 26.21
C ASP A 564 0.29 11.83 26.44
N PRO A 565 -0.48 11.43 25.40
CA PRO A 565 -1.55 10.44 25.53
C PRO A 565 -1.06 9.07 26.03
N LEU A 566 0.20 8.70 25.74
CA LEU A 566 0.77 7.42 26.18
C LEU A 566 1.22 7.43 27.65
N GLN A 567 1.34 8.62 28.25
CA GLN A 567 1.77 8.81 29.64
C GLN A 567 0.65 9.40 30.51
N GLY A 568 -0.60 9.06 30.21
CA GLY A 568 -1.77 9.51 30.97
C GLY A 568 -1.99 11.03 30.87
N ASN A 569 -1.70 11.63 29.72
CA ASN A 569 -1.80 13.07 29.45
C ASN A 569 -0.93 13.96 30.36
N ARG A 570 0.13 13.41 30.95
CA ARG A 570 1.11 14.20 31.69
C ARG A 570 1.89 15.11 30.73
N PRO A 571 2.08 16.40 31.05
CA PRO A 571 2.88 17.29 30.21
C PRO A 571 4.34 16.84 30.10
N ARG A 572 4.82 16.61 28.87
CA ARG A 572 6.21 16.24 28.53
C ARG A 572 6.84 17.28 27.60
N SER A 573 8.16 17.40 27.64
CA SER A 573 8.94 18.22 26.69
C SER A 573 8.99 17.56 25.32
N PHE A 574 8.70 18.33 24.27
CA PHE A 574 8.73 17.91 22.88
C PHE A 574 9.53 18.89 22.03
N ALA A 575 10.10 18.35 20.95
CA ALA A 575 10.75 19.12 19.91
C ALA A 575 9.73 19.98 19.13
N ASN A 576 10.24 20.98 18.41
CA ASN A 576 9.43 22.06 17.87
C ASN A 576 9.19 21.95 16.35
N SER A 577 9.99 21.17 15.64
CA SER A 577 10.01 21.07 14.17
C SER A 577 8.62 20.80 13.59
N GLY A 578 7.96 19.71 14.02
CA GLY A 578 6.62 19.37 13.56
C GLY A 578 5.57 20.44 13.87
N LEU A 579 5.60 20.99 15.09
CA LEU A 579 4.69 22.08 15.47
C LEU A 579 4.88 23.32 14.60
N MET A 580 6.14 23.71 14.38
CA MET A 580 6.50 24.90 13.61
C MET A 580 6.20 24.71 12.12
N ALA A 581 6.40 23.52 11.57
CA ALA A 581 5.97 23.18 10.21
C ALA A 581 4.45 23.35 10.05
N GLY A 582 3.66 22.95 11.06
CA GLY A 582 2.21 23.14 11.06
C GLY A 582 1.83 24.62 11.14
N LEU A 583 2.52 25.40 11.97
CA LEU A 583 2.33 26.86 12.06
C LEU A 583 2.69 27.57 10.74
N TYR A 584 3.74 27.13 10.04
CA TYR A 584 4.08 27.63 8.71
C TYR A 584 2.93 27.37 7.74
N ALA A 585 2.44 26.13 7.66
CA ALA A 585 1.31 25.76 6.81
C ALA A 585 0.06 26.60 7.08
N ARG A 586 -0.28 26.80 8.35
CA ARG A 586 -1.43 27.60 8.75
C ARG A 586 -1.28 29.09 8.40
N THR A 587 -0.06 29.63 8.55
CA THR A 587 0.23 31.02 8.19
C THR A 587 0.13 31.22 6.68
N ASP A 588 0.70 30.31 5.90
CA ASP A 588 0.65 30.35 4.44
C ASP A 588 -0.77 30.29 3.91
N ALA A 589 -1.58 29.36 4.41
CA ALA A 589 -2.97 29.20 3.99
C ALA A 589 -3.83 30.44 4.29
N ALA A 590 -3.52 31.15 5.38
CA ALA A 590 -4.29 32.32 5.80
C ALA A 590 -3.80 33.65 5.20
N ARG A 591 -2.49 33.80 4.98
CA ARG A 591 -1.85 35.10 4.70
C ARG A 591 -0.78 35.06 3.61
N GLY A 592 -0.51 33.90 3.02
CA GLY A 592 0.53 33.70 2.02
C GLY A 592 1.92 33.48 2.63
N VAL A 593 2.82 32.89 1.85
CA VAL A 593 4.17 32.46 2.26
C VAL A 593 5.09 33.63 2.65
N TRP A 594 4.78 34.86 2.19
CA TRP A 594 5.50 36.09 2.52
C TRP A 594 5.17 36.64 3.92
N LYS A 595 4.15 36.10 4.61
CA LYS A 595 3.85 36.51 5.98
C LYS A 595 4.76 35.77 6.96
N ALA A 596 5.41 36.52 7.85
CA ALA A 596 6.19 35.94 8.94
C ALA A 596 5.30 35.04 9.84
N PRO A 597 5.70 33.78 10.12
CA PRO A 597 4.99 32.86 11.02
C PRO A 597 5.32 33.17 12.50
N ALA A 598 5.26 34.45 12.87
CA ALA A 598 5.58 34.96 14.19
C ALA A 598 4.65 36.14 14.57
N GLY A 599 4.59 36.44 15.86
CA GLY A 599 3.77 37.49 16.46
C GLY A 599 2.55 36.95 17.20
N ILE A 600 1.65 37.85 17.63
CA ILE A 600 0.48 37.51 18.47
C ILE A 600 -0.53 36.55 17.81
N GLU A 601 -0.55 36.50 16.48
CA GLU A 601 -1.39 35.59 15.69
C GLU A 601 -0.75 34.19 15.55
N ALA A 602 0.55 34.05 15.79
CA ALA A 602 1.31 32.82 15.65
C ALA A 602 1.24 31.94 16.92
N ARG A 603 0.03 31.68 17.39
CA ARG A 603 -0.23 30.87 18.60
C ARG A 603 0.13 29.39 18.40
N LEU A 604 0.74 28.77 19.39
CA LEU A 604 1.13 27.36 19.36
C LEU A 604 -0.01 26.49 19.90
N ARG A 605 -0.67 25.70 19.04
CA ARG A 605 -1.81 24.86 19.44
C ARG A 605 -1.34 23.60 20.15
N GLY A 606 -2.04 23.22 21.22
CA GLY A 606 -1.74 22.03 22.04
C GLY A 606 -0.66 22.25 23.11
N VAL A 607 0.05 23.39 23.08
CA VAL A 607 1.09 23.73 24.05
C VAL A 607 0.47 24.19 25.36
N THR A 608 0.87 23.56 26.47
CA THR A 608 0.46 23.96 27.83
C THR A 608 1.44 24.92 28.47
N ALA A 609 2.74 24.71 28.22
CA ALA A 609 3.82 25.56 28.71
C ALA A 609 5.04 25.48 27.79
N LEU A 610 5.99 26.39 27.98
CA LEU A 610 7.32 26.31 27.39
C LEU A 610 8.28 25.73 28.45
N ASP A 611 9.33 25.01 28.03
CA ASP A 611 10.32 24.48 28.97
C ASP A 611 11.08 25.58 29.71
N TYR A 612 11.24 26.73 29.08
CA TYR A 612 11.88 27.90 29.66
C TYR A 612 11.01 29.15 29.43
N ALA A 613 10.90 30.01 30.44
CA ALA A 613 10.16 31.26 30.33
C ALA A 613 11.12 32.41 30.00
N LEU A 614 11.30 32.71 28.72
CA LEU A 614 12.18 33.80 28.26
C LEU A 614 11.66 35.19 28.65
N SER A 615 12.56 36.01 29.17
CA SER A 615 12.37 37.44 29.38
C SER A 615 12.64 38.27 28.11
N ASP A 616 12.29 39.55 28.13
CA ASP A 616 12.59 40.47 27.02
C ASP A 616 14.09 40.70 26.82
N PRO A 617 14.91 40.92 27.87
CA PRO A 617 16.36 41.04 27.71
C PRO A 617 17.01 39.79 27.11
N GLU A 618 16.60 38.59 27.54
CA GLU A 618 17.15 37.32 27.02
C GLU A 618 16.80 37.12 25.55
N ASN A 619 15.55 37.39 25.17
CA ASN A 619 15.14 37.39 23.76
C ASN A 619 15.93 38.41 22.93
N GLY A 620 16.19 39.59 23.50
CA GLY A 620 17.05 40.62 22.92
C GLY A 620 18.50 40.19 22.66
N VAL A 621 18.97 39.10 23.30
CA VAL A 621 20.29 38.50 23.05
C VAL A 621 20.21 37.35 22.05
N LEU A 622 19.23 36.45 22.16
CA LEU A 622 19.14 35.26 21.30
C LEU A 622 18.69 35.58 19.86
N ASN A 623 17.73 36.49 19.69
CA ASN A 623 17.19 36.81 18.37
C ASN A 623 18.27 37.41 17.41
N PRO A 624 19.16 38.34 17.86
CA PRO A 624 20.35 38.77 17.11
C PRO A 624 21.31 37.66 16.66
N LEU A 625 21.27 36.49 17.29
CA LEU A 625 22.10 35.33 16.94
C LEU A 625 21.44 34.40 15.92
N GLY A 626 20.25 34.74 15.42
CA GLY A 626 19.48 33.93 14.47
C GLY A 626 18.71 32.77 15.12
N LEU A 627 18.53 32.80 16.46
CA LEU A 627 17.73 31.82 17.18
C LEU A 627 16.33 32.38 17.46
N ASN A 628 15.29 31.70 16.96
CA ASN A 628 13.92 32.17 17.12
C ASN A 628 13.36 31.82 18.49
N CYS A 629 12.84 32.82 19.21
CA CYS A 629 12.29 32.63 20.54
C CYS A 629 10.79 32.30 20.50
N LEU A 630 10.38 31.27 21.25
CA LEU A 630 8.98 31.04 21.63
C LEU A 630 8.72 31.75 22.96
N ARG A 631 7.59 32.44 23.07
CA ARG A 631 7.26 33.30 24.21
C ARG A 631 5.88 32.99 24.77
N SER A 632 5.73 33.19 26.07
CA SER A 632 4.44 33.11 26.76
C SER A 632 3.96 34.52 27.11
N PHE A 633 2.75 34.88 26.69
CA PHE A 633 2.10 36.13 27.06
C PHE A 633 0.78 35.86 27.79
N PRO A 634 0.43 36.61 28.86
CA PRO A 634 -0.78 36.36 29.64
C PRO A 634 -2.09 36.33 28.82
N VAL A 635 -2.20 37.17 27.78
CA VAL A 635 -3.42 37.29 26.96
C VAL A 635 -3.39 36.42 25.70
N PHE A 636 -2.20 36.25 25.10
CA PHE A 636 -2.05 35.57 23.81
C PHE A 636 -1.64 34.09 23.93
N GLY A 637 -1.27 33.65 25.12
CA GLY A 637 -0.74 32.31 25.38
C GLY A 637 0.68 32.15 24.85
N GLN A 638 1.03 30.92 24.48
CA GLN A 638 2.32 30.57 23.88
C GLN A 638 2.30 30.91 22.38
N VAL A 639 3.28 31.68 21.93
CA VAL A 639 3.39 32.18 20.55
C VAL A 639 4.82 32.03 20.03
N SER A 640 4.95 31.91 18.71
CA SER A 640 6.24 32.09 18.05
C SER A 640 6.56 33.59 17.94
N TRP A 641 7.73 33.99 18.44
CA TRP A 641 8.16 35.39 18.55
C TRP A 641 9.51 35.65 17.86
N GLY A 642 9.79 34.90 16.79
CA GLY A 642 10.97 35.08 15.93
C GLY A 642 10.74 34.45 14.55
N ALA A 643 11.30 35.06 13.51
CA ALA A 643 11.16 34.59 12.11
C ALA A 643 12.47 34.75 11.31
N ARG A 644 13.61 34.50 11.95
CA ARG A 644 14.95 34.56 11.37
C ARG A 644 15.43 33.18 10.92
N THR A 645 16.24 33.16 9.86
CA THR A 645 17.00 31.98 9.43
C THR A 645 18.27 31.86 10.28
N MET A 646 18.98 30.74 10.17
CA MET A 646 20.24 30.54 10.91
C MET A 646 21.38 31.46 10.45
N VAL A 647 21.30 32.04 9.24
CA VAL A 647 22.17 33.13 8.77
C VAL A 647 21.63 34.52 9.09
N GLY A 648 20.51 34.61 9.78
CA GLY A 648 19.87 35.86 10.18
C GLY A 648 20.50 36.54 11.38
N ALA A 649 21.70 36.12 11.78
CA ALA A 649 22.46 36.81 12.80
C ALA A 649 22.85 38.22 12.31
N ASP A 650 22.69 39.23 13.16
CA ASP A 650 22.86 40.63 12.76
C ASP A 650 24.27 40.92 12.23
N ALA A 651 25.28 40.21 12.77
CA ALA A 651 26.68 40.32 12.33
C ALA A 651 26.96 39.77 10.92
N LEU A 652 26.10 38.89 10.38
CA LEU A 652 26.31 38.27 9.06
C LEU A 652 25.79 39.15 7.90
N ALA A 653 24.96 40.16 8.20
CA ALA A 653 24.38 41.08 7.22
C ALA A 653 23.74 40.41 5.97
N SER A 654 23.20 39.20 6.12
CA SER A 654 22.61 38.42 5.02
C SER A 654 21.29 39.02 4.51
N GLU A 655 21.12 39.04 3.19
CA GLU A 655 19.83 39.37 2.56
C GLU A 655 18.74 38.33 2.88
N TRP A 656 19.15 37.10 3.18
CA TRP A 656 18.28 35.96 3.52
C TRP A 656 18.01 35.82 5.02
N LYS A 657 18.11 36.93 5.76
CA LYS A 657 17.93 36.99 7.21
C LYS A 657 16.60 36.43 7.70
N TYR A 658 15.52 36.61 6.94
CA TYR A 658 14.15 36.32 7.39
C TYR A 658 13.56 35.09 6.71
N VAL A 659 12.93 34.23 7.50
CA VAL A 659 12.17 33.05 7.06
C VAL A 659 11.17 33.39 5.93
N PRO A 660 10.24 34.36 6.08
CA PRO A 660 9.27 34.66 5.02
C PRO A 660 9.94 35.11 3.72
N VAL A 661 11.04 35.86 3.80
CA VAL A 661 11.80 36.35 2.63
C VAL A 661 12.46 35.19 1.89
N ARG A 662 13.04 34.23 2.61
CA ARG A 662 13.62 33.05 1.98
C ARG A 662 12.53 32.13 1.40
N ARG A 663 11.44 31.89 2.14
CA ARG A 663 10.37 30.99 1.71
C ARG A 663 9.65 31.49 0.45
N ILE A 664 9.39 32.80 0.32
CA ILE A 664 8.82 33.33 -0.94
C ILE A 664 9.79 33.15 -2.12
N ALA A 665 11.10 33.34 -1.91
CA ALA A 665 12.08 33.11 -2.97
C ALA A 665 12.08 31.65 -3.45
N LEU A 666 12.09 30.70 -2.52
CA LEU A 666 12.01 29.27 -2.82
C LEU A 666 10.72 28.92 -3.58
N PHE A 667 9.58 29.46 -3.15
CA PHE A 667 8.29 29.29 -3.81
C PHE A 667 8.28 29.83 -5.25
N ILE A 668 8.84 31.03 -5.48
CA ILE A 668 8.96 31.62 -6.81
C ILE A 668 9.89 30.77 -7.68
N GLN A 669 11.08 30.41 -7.19
CA GLN A 669 12.05 29.60 -7.93
C GLN A 669 11.44 28.29 -8.41
N GLU A 670 10.74 27.56 -7.54
CA GLU A 670 10.14 26.27 -7.89
C GLU A 670 8.94 26.43 -8.84
N SER A 671 8.11 27.48 -8.64
CA SER A 671 6.99 27.77 -9.54
C SER A 671 7.47 28.13 -10.95
N LEU A 672 8.52 28.94 -11.05
CA LEU A 672 9.12 29.30 -12.33
C LEU A 672 9.80 28.10 -12.99
N TYR A 673 10.58 27.32 -12.25
CA TYR A 673 11.24 26.11 -12.76
C TYR A 673 10.26 25.14 -13.43
N ARG A 674 9.09 24.90 -12.81
CA ARG A 674 8.04 24.04 -13.38
C ARG A 674 7.28 24.73 -14.51
N GLY A 675 6.99 26.02 -14.33
CA GLY A 675 6.21 26.82 -15.27
C GLY A 675 6.92 27.07 -16.60
N THR A 676 8.25 27.06 -16.63
CA THR A 676 9.06 27.34 -17.82
C THR A 676 9.59 26.10 -18.53
N GLN A 677 9.17 24.88 -18.14
CA GLN A 677 9.60 23.63 -18.80
C GLN A 677 9.27 23.58 -20.30
N PHE A 678 8.26 24.32 -20.76
CA PHE A 678 7.89 24.40 -22.18
C PHE A 678 8.93 25.11 -23.06
N VAL A 679 9.89 25.85 -22.46
CA VAL A 679 10.92 26.59 -23.19
C VAL A 679 11.95 25.65 -23.80
N VAL A 680 12.10 24.45 -23.25
CA VAL A 680 13.09 23.47 -23.69
C VAL A 680 12.75 22.97 -25.10
N PHE A 681 13.73 23.00 -26.00
CA PHE A 681 13.63 22.65 -27.43
C PHE A 681 12.84 23.63 -28.32
N GLU A 682 12.45 24.80 -27.81
CA GLU A 682 11.89 25.87 -28.65
C GLU A 682 13.00 26.66 -29.37
N PRO A 683 12.71 27.29 -30.53
CA PRO A 683 13.68 28.16 -31.21
C PRO A 683 14.09 29.34 -30.31
N ASN A 684 15.38 29.44 -30.02
CA ASN A 684 15.96 30.47 -29.14
C ASN A 684 16.09 31.83 -29.85
N ASP A 685 14.98 32.56 -29.93
CA ASP A 685 14.90 33.90 -30.52
C ASP A 685 13.81 34.75 -29.81
N GLU A 686 13.72 36.04 -30.15
CA GLU A 686 12.83 37.03 -29.53
C GLU A 686 11.36 36.58 -29.35
N PRO A 687 10.73 35.83 -30.27
CA PRO A 687 9.37 35.31 -30.05
C PRO A 687 9.24 34.44 -28.80
N LEU A 688 10.22 33.57 -28.53
CA LEU A 688 10.26 32.73 -27.33
C LEU A 688 10.48 33.60 -26.08
N TRP A 689 11.41 34.54 -26.15
CA TRP A 689 11.72 35.44 -25.05
C TRP A 689 10.51 36.30 -24.66
N ALA A 690 9.75 36.80 -25.63
CA ALA A 690 8.50 37.52 -25.40
C ALA A 690 7.44 36.67 -24.69
N GLN A 691 7.29 35.39 -25.07
CA GLN A 691 6.38 34.46 -24.39
C GLN A 691 6.80 34.21 -22.94
N ILE A 692 8.11 34.04 -22.69
CA ILE A 692 8.66 33.87 -21.34
C ILE A 692 8.35 35.11 -20.49
N ARG A 693 8.67 36.32 -20.99
CA ARG A 693 8.42 37.57 -20.26
C ARG A 693 6.94 37.73 -19.92
N LEU A 694 6.04 37.37 -20.84
CA LEU A 694 4.60 37.46 -20.60
C LEU A 694 4.11 36.43 -19.57
N SER A 695 4.55 35.19 -19.67
CA SER A 695 4.18 34.10 -18.76
C SER A 695 4.69 34.36 -17.32
N VAL A 696 5.98 34.62 -17.16
CA VAL A 696 6.62 34.94 -15.88
C VAL A 696 6.09 36.26 -15.32
N GLY A 697 5.94 37.28 -16.17
CA GLY A 697 5.40 38.59 -15.79
C GLY A 697 3.97 38.51 -15.27
N SER A 698 3.11 37.68 -15.89
CA SER A 698 1.75 37.46 -15.40
C SER A 698 1.73 36.82 -14.01
N PHE A 699 2.57 35.81 -13.77
CA PHE A 699 2.68 35.15 -12.46
C PHE A 699 3.16 36.11 -11.36
N MET A 700 4.24 36.86 -11.63
CA MET A 700 4.77 37.84 -10.68
C MET A 700 3.75 38.96 -10.40
N ASN A 701 2.99 39.40 -11.41
CA ASN A 701 1.92 40.38 -11.22
C ASN A 701 0.77 39.85 -10.35
N GLN A 702 0.42 38.56 -10.47
CA GLN A 702 -0.59 37.95 -9.59
C GLN A 702 -0.13 37.99 -8.13
N LEU A 703 1.14 37.67 -7.84
CA LEU A 703 1.71 37.78 -6.50
C LEU A 703 1.73 39.22 -5.99
N PHE A 704 2.10 40.19 -6.84
CA PHE A 704 2.04 41.61 -6.50
C PHE A 704 0.62 42.03 -6.11
N ARG A 705 -0.41 41.64 -6.88
CA ARG A 705 -1.81 41.94 -6.58
C ARG A 705 -2.32 41.28 -5.29
N GLN A 706 -1.70 40.19 -4.85
CA GLN A 706 -1.96 39.54 -3.57
C GLN A 706 -1.21 40.22 -2.40
N GLY A 707 -0.39 41.24 -2.68
CA GLY A 707 0.39 41.97 -1.69
C GLY A 707 1.63 41.20 -1.23
N ALA A 708 2.23 40.37 -2.10
CA ALA A 708 3.42 39.58 -1.77
C ALA A 708 4.74 40.39 -1.76
N PHE A 709 4.75 41.53 -2.45
CA PHE A 709 5.95 42.36 -2.68
C PHE A 709 5.78 43.76 -2.10
N GLN A 710 6.90 44.39 -1.80
CA GLN A 710 6.98 45.81 -1.47
C GLN A 710 6.93 46.65 -2.75
N GLY A 711 6.31 47.84 -2.70
CA GLY A 711 6.24 48.78 -3.83
C GLY A 711 4.81 49.18 -4.15
N ALA A 712 4.61 50.39 -4.66
CA ALA A 712 3.28 50.88 -5.06
C ALA A 712 2.94 50.47 -6.49
N THR A 713 3.96 50.24 -7.33
CA THR A 713 3.81 49.87 -8.74
C THR A 713 4.49 48.52 -9.04
N PRO A 714 4.03 47.77 -10.07
CA PRO A 714 4.68 46.53 -10.49
C PRO A 714 6.19 46.68 -10.76
N GLN A 715 6.61 47.81 -11.34
CA GLN A 715 8.00 48.09 -11.69
C GLN A 715 8.91 48.30 -10.48
N GLU A 716 8.37 48.77 -9.36
CA GLU A 716 9.08 48.84 -8.08
C GLU A 716 9.11 47.47 -7.38
N ALA A 717 8.08 46.64 -7.61
CA ALA A 717 7.84 45.41 -6.88
C ALA A 717 8.56 44.19 -7.46
N TYR A 718 8.66 44.08 -8.78
CA TYR A 718 9.36 42.99 -9.44
C TYR A 718 9.90 43.38 -10.82
N LEU A 719 10.86 42.61 -11.31
CA LEU A 719 11.39 42.71 -12.66
C LEU A 719 11.45 41.33 -13.30
N VAL A 720 11.19 41.28 -14.61
CA VAL A 720 11.35 40.10 -15.45
C VAL A 720 12.05 40.55 -16.71
N ARG A 721 13.27 40.05 -16.95
CA ARG A 721 14.05 40.31 -18.16
C ARG A 721 14.45 39.01 -18.82
N CYS A 722 14.22 38.92 -20.12
CA CYS A 722 14.63 37.82 -20.97
C CYS A 722 14.65 38.41 -22.37
N ASP A 723 15.79 38.87 -22.84
CA ASP A 723 15.96 39.55 -24.13
C ASP A 723 17.45 39.48 -24.54
N SER A 724 17.82 40.16 -25.62
CA SER A 724 19.21 40.22 -26.10
C SER A 724 20.19 40.89 -25.13
N THR A 725 19.72 41.54 -24.07
CA THR A 725 20.58 42.09 -22.99
C THR A 725 20.91 41.06 -21.92
N THR A 726 20.08 40.02 -21.76
CA THR A 726 20.32 38.90 -20.83
C THR A 726 20.88 37.67 -21.53
N THR A 727 20.53 37.44 -22.80
CA THR A 727 20.97 36.29 -23.60
C THR A 727 21.82 36.78 -24.77
N THR A 728 23.13 36.56 -24.70
CA THR A 728 24.09 37.00 -25.73
C THR A 728 24.10 36.06 -26.92
N GLN A 729 24.69 36.47 -28.06
CA GLN A 729 24.82 35.57 -29.22
C GLN A 729 25.58 34.28 -28.88
N ALA A 730 26.60 34.36 -28.01
CA ALA A 730 27.32 33.17 -27.54
C ALA A 730 26.42 32.23 -26.72
N ASP A 731 25.50 32.77 -25.92
CA ASP A 731 24.51 31.95 -25.20
C ASP A 731 23.55 31.27 -26.17
N ILE A 732 23.10 31.99 -27.20
CA ILE A 732 22.21 31.44 -28.25
C ILE A 732 22.89 30.30 -28.99
N ASP A 733 24.17 30.46 -29.36
CA ASP A 733 24.96 29.44 -30.05
C ASP A 733 25.18 28.18 -29.18
N LEU A 734 25.17 28.35 -27.84
CA LEU A 734 25.21 27.26 -26.87
C LEU A 734 23.82 26.70 -26.49
N GLY A 735 22.74 27.26 -27.04
CA GLY A 735 21.37 26.86 -26.72
C GLY A 735 20.88 27.29 -25.34
N ILE A 736 21.51 28.31 -24.74
CA ILE A 736 21.19 28.83 -23.40
C ILE A 736 20.22 30.02 -23.52
N VAL A 737 19.21 30.06 -22.64
CA VAL A 737 18.28 31.19 -22.47
C VAL A 737 18.38 31.70 -21.04
N ASN A 738 18.70 32.99 -20.88
CA ASN A 738 18.89 33.60 -19.56
C ASN A 738 17.65 34.43 -19.17
N ILE A 739 16.95 33.97 -18.13
CA ILE A 739 15.78 34.64 -17.55
C ILE A 739 16.19 35.26 -16.21
N VAL A 740 16.16 36.59 -16.13
CA VAL A 740 16.46 37.34 -14.90
C VAL A 740 15.16 37.78 -14.25
N VAL A 741 14.91 37.28 -13.05
CA VAL A 741 13.76 37.66 -12.23
C VAL A 741 14.24 38.26 -10.92
N GLY A 742 13.71 39.43 -10.58
CA GLY A 742 13.96 40.10 -9.31
C GLY A 742 12.64 40.49 -8.65
N PHE A 743 12.63 40.58 -7.31
CA PHE A 743 11.46 40.99 -6.55
C PHE A 743 11.88 41.76 -5.29
N ALA A 744 11.02 42.66 -4.82
CA ALA A 744 11.20 43.42 -3.59
C ALA A 744 10.46 42.72 -2.43
N PRO A 745 11.16 42.04 -1.51
CA PRO A 745 10.52 41.29 -0.43
C PRO A 745 9.92 42.20 0.64
N LEU A 746 8.80 41.76 1.24
CA LEU A 746 8.27 42.36 2.46
C LEU A 746 9.11 41.93 3.67
N LYS A 747 9.85 42.88 4.26
CA LYS A 747 10.59 42.63 5.50
C LYS A 747 9.67 42.84 6.72
N PRO A 748 9.65 41.91 7.70
CA PRO A 748 8.81 42.05 8.89
C PRO A 748 9.28 43.21 9.78
N ALA A 749 8.33 43.97 10.34
CA ALA A 749 8.61 44.97 11.36
C ALA A 749 8.84 44.28 12.72
N GLU A 750 10.11 44.09 13.12
CA GLU A 750 10.47 43.47 14.40
C GLU A 750 10.44 44.46 15.58
N PHE A 751 10.53 45.77 15.32
CA PHE A 751 10.61 46.81 16.35
C PHE A 751 9.61 47.93 16.07
N VAL A 752 8.89 48.37 17.11
CA VAL A 752 8.01 49.54 17.06
C VAL A 752 8.50 50.51 18.14
N ILE A 753 8.98 51.67 17.71
CA ILE A 753 9.46 52.73 18.62
C ILE A 753 8.36 53.77 18.74
N ILE A 754 7.78 53.92 19.93
CA ILE A 754 6.81 54.97 20.25
C ILE A 754 7.57 56.09 20.97
N GLN A 755 7.71 57.25 20.31
CA GLN A 755 8.29 58.45 20.91
C GLN A 755 7.16 59.34 21.42
N ILE A 756 7.12 59.59 22.73
CA ILE A 756 6.14 60.47 23.36
C ILE A 756 6.86 61.74 23.79
N GLN A 757 6.47 62.87 23.20
CA GLN A 757 6.96 64.20 23.57
C GLN A 757 5.81 65.00 24.19
N GLN A 758 6.05 65.60 25.36
CA GLN A 758 5.12 66.54 25.96
C GLN A 758 5.24 67.89 25.23
N LEU A 759 4.16 68.32 24.57
CA LEU A 759 4.06 69.67 24.01
C LEU A 759 3.89 70.67 25.17
N ALA A 760 4.91 71.49 25.44
CA ALA A 760 4.84 72.57 26.41
C ALA A 760 4.33 73.86 25.75
N GLY A 761 3.18 74.37 26.23
CA GLY A 761 2.78 75.78 26.14
C GLY A 761 2.31 76.32 24.78
N GLN A 762 1.04 76.11 24.42
CA GLN A 762 0.30 77.12 23.65
C GLN A 762 -0.33 78.12 24.62
N SER A 763 0.43 79.14 25.00
CA SER A 763 -0.15 80.36 25.57
C SER A 763 -0.96 81.06 24.47
N GLN A 764 -2.28 81.08 24.62
CA GLN A 764 -3.15 81.96 23.83
C GLN A 764 -2.78 83.42 24.14
N SER A 765 -2.36 84.14 23.11
CA SER A 765 -2.44 85.59 23.02
C SER A 765 -3.44 85.93 21.93
#